data_AF-A0AA35KD48-F1
#
_entry.id   AF-A0AA35KD48-F1
#
_cell.length_a   1.000
_cell.length_b   1.000
_cell.length_c   1.000
_cell.angle_alpha   90.00
_cell.angle_beta   90.00
_cell.angle_gamma   90.00
#
_symmetry.space_group_name_H-M   'P 1'
#
loop_
_entity.id
_entity.type
_entity.pdbx_description
1 polymer ?
#
loop_
_entity_poly.entity_id
_entity_poly.type
_entity_poly.pdbx_seq_one_letter_code
_entity_poly.pdbx_strand_id
1 'polypeptide(L)'
;MWLMIVLAYMTEGIVSSGEFQELNKPNPEQFLNTDGIIRRWDYPSEVHDNILTADGYYLTMNRIPYGRGGKHGSRPAVLVIPGLIMESSTWVSNIPSNSLGFILADAGYDVWLGNVRGTSWSRKHQNLSVLQQEFWNFSFHEMSLYDLPAMIDYILQENGQKQIYYIGHSQGATLGFIAFSMMPEVAEKIKLFFVFAPAYTFQNSKGPVIQILFFPDFLIKVIFGTKEFRLLSRSLRAFVAKICSSQLIQNLCAQSLYLIGGFNKNSLNVSRVDVYQAHFPDFTSVKNIVHWGQAAKTGELKYFDYGCKNEEKYHQARMCFVVVTLVLIFCNIYSRSQLHLSTNGRCSRMWLLVIMMVVQGTVNPVESKSKTEVNPEVYMNISEKIRYWGYPSEEYEVITKDGYFLSLNRIPGGLKATILLIHGLDLEGSDWIANPPHQSLGFILADAGYDVWIGNNRGNSWSRRHQNLTIEEEAFWDFSFHEMGIYDLPAMTDFILQKTGWDKIYCGGHAQGSTVAFVAFSVIPQMSEKIKMFFAMGPAYTFHFSISPIIRVLRMPNTLFKIIFGTKEFCLLSPKLKELLAQKCSCRPVDVICKQALLLIGGFNEKNLNVSRTDVYTSIFPDYTSVKNLIHWNQSGRTGEFKYFDYGPKNIDKYNQMTPPFYKIEEITVPIAMWSGGQDWVCRPKEAAQLRSRIPHLVYHKEYPDWDHWDFIWGIDAHQRMYMEILDLMQK
;
A
#
# COMPACT_ATOMS: atom_id res chain seq x y z
N MET A 1 0.73 7.54 3.76
CA MET A 1 -0.26 8.28 2.95
C MET A 1 -1.69 7.82 3.26
N TRP A 2 -2.07 6.57 2.95
CA TRP A 2 -3.40 6.04 3.34
C TRP A 2 -3.65 6.01 4.84
N LEU A 3 -2.65 5.72 5.69
CA LEU A 3 -2.80 5.85 7.15
C LEU A 3 -3.15 7.29 7.59
N MET A 4 -2.63 8.30 6.89
CA MET A 4 -2.88 9.73 7.18
C MET A 4 -4.26 10.15 6.66
N ILE A 5 -4.68 9.67 5.50
CA ILE A 5 -6.01 9.89 4.92
C ILE A 5 -7.09 9.13 5.72
N VAL A 6 -6.78 7.93 6.21
CA VAL A 6 -7.63 7.14 7.11
C VAL A 6 -7.72 7.81 8.48
N LEU A 7 -6.61 8.23 9.11
CA LEU A 7 -6.64 9.01 10.35
C LEU A 7 -7.41 10.35 10.20
N ALA A 8 -7.33 10.96 9.02
CA ALA A 8 -7.99 12.20 8.64
C ALA A 8 -9.50 12.07 8.39
N TYR A 9 -9.94 11.04 7.66
CA TYR A 9 -11.35 10.77 7.38
C TYR A 9 -12.06 10.16 8.59
N MET A 10 -11.34 9.43 9.44
CA MET A 10 -11.90 8.78 10.62
C MET A 10 -12.31 9.75 11.72
N THR A 11 -11.93 11.01 11.62
CA THR A 11 -12.16 12.00 12.67
C THR A 11 -13.19 13.05 12.32
N GLU A 12 -13.53 13.22 11.04
CA GLU A 12 -14.79 13.86 10.67
C GLU A 12 -16.00 13.09 11.23
N GLY A 13 -15.85 11.78 11.48
CA GLY A 13 -16.84 10.96 12.17
C GLY A 13 -16.78 10.98 13.70
N ILE A 14 -15.72 11.52 14.32
CA ILE A 14 -15.54 11.52 15.79
C ILE A 14 -16.22 12.74 16.46
N VAL A 15 -16.52 13.80 15.70
CA VAL A 15 -17.13 15.02 16.25
C VAL A 15 -18.66 15.00 16.15
N SER A 16 -19.28 13.92 16.63
CA SER A 16 -20.66 13.97 17.12
C SER A 16 -20.80 13.58 18.60
N SER A 17 -19.69 13.25 19.28
CA SER A 17 -19.67 13.00 20.73
C SER A 17 -18.66 13.93 21.40
N GLY A 18 -19.14 14.84 22.25
CA GLY A 18 -18.40 15.93 22.87
C GLY A 18 -17.34 15.56 23.92
N GLU A 19 -16.71 14.38 23.86
CA GLU A 19 -15.79 13.88 24.91
C GLU A 19 -14.29 13.90 24.55
N PHE A 20 -13.87 14.60 23.49
CA PHE A 20 -12.44 14.70 23.08
C PHE A 20 -11.79 16.06 23.41
N GLN A 21 -12.40 16.90 24.24
CA GLN A 21 -11.94 18.28 24.47
C GLN A 21 -10.91 18.45 25.60
N GLU A 22 -10.64 17.45 26.45
CA GLU A 22 -9.80 17.60 27.66
C GLU A 22 -8.48 16.81 27.69
N LEU A 23 -7.75 16.70 26.57
CA LEU A 23 -6.41 16.09 26.60
C LEU A 23 -5.36 16.97 25.89
N ASN A 24 -4.55 17.62 26.74
CA ASN A 24 -3.34 18.43 26.46
C ASN A 24 -3.53 19.79 25.76
N LYS A 25 -2.89 20.84 26.31
CA LYS A 25 -2.72 22.13 25.62
C LYS A 25 -1.90 21.89 24.34
N PRO A 26 -2.43 22.18 23.15
CA PRO A 26 -1.69 21.97 21.90
C PRO A 26 -0.43 22.85 21.88
N ASN A 27 0.65 22.36 21.27
CA ASN A 27 1.85 23.16 21.10
C ASN A 27 1.49 24.38 20.23
N PRO A 28 1.72 25.61 20.72
CA PRO A 28 1.34 26.82 19.98
C PRO A 28 2.01 26.91 18.61
N GLU A 29 3.18 26.28 18.42
CA GLU A 29 3.91 26.25 17.13
C GLU A 29 3.20 25.48 16.02
N GLN A 30 2.18 24.66 16.36
CA GLN A 30 1.31 24.03 15.36
C GLN A 30 0.55 25.07 14.50
N PHE A 31 0.31 26.26 15.05
CA PHE A 31 -0.51 27.31 14.42
C PHE A 31 0.33 28.49 13.90
N LEU A 32 1.63 28.49 14.14
CA LEU A 32 2.53 29.56 13.71
C LEU A 32 3.08 29.27 12.31
N ASN A 33 3.21 30.31 11.49
CA ASN A 33 4.02 30.25 10.27
C ASN A 33 5.53 30.25 10.62
N THR A 34 6.40 30.05 9.62
CA THR A 34 7.86 30.05 9.81
C THR A 34 8.36 31.27 10.60
N ASP A 35 7.87 32.44 10.23
CA ASP A 35 8.18 33.72 10.87
C ASP A 35 7.76 33.77 12.36
N GLY A 36 6.56 33.29 12.69
CA GLY A 36 6.08 33.15 14.06
C GLY A 36 6.89 32.14 14.87
N ILE A 37 7.30 31.02 14.27
CA ILE A 37 8.18 30.02 14.92
C ILE A 37 9.52 30.66 15.26
N ILE A 38 10.13 31.40 14.33
CA ILE A 38 11.42 32.07 14.54
C ILE A 38 11.33 33.07 15.69
N ARG A 39 10.34 33.98 15.66
CA ARG A 39 10.17 35.01 16.70
C ARG A 39 9.82 34.43 18.07
N ARG A 40 9.10 33.31 18.12
CA ARG A 40 8.76 32.63 19.37
C ARG A 40 10.00 32.15 20.13
N TRP A 41 11.09 31.85 19.43
CA TRP A 41 12.36 31.45 20.02
C TRP A 41 13.32 32.65 20.22
N ASP A 42 12.81 33.88 20.20
CA ASP A 42 13.54 35.14 20.39
C ASP A 42 14.59 35.45 19.31
N TYR A 43 14.41 34.92 18.10
CA TYR A 43 15.24 35.29 16.95
C TYR A 43 14.59 36.42 16.14
N PRO A 44 15.39 37.34 15.55
CA PRO A 44 14.89 38.26 14.54
C PRO A 44 14.42 37.48 13.32
N SER A 45 13.35 37.96 12.70
CA SER A 45 12.74 37.32 11.51
C SER A 45 12.29 38.40 10.54
N GLU A 46 12.68 38.25 9.27
CA GLU A 46 12.24 39.05 8.14
C GLU A 46 11.55 38.13 7.11
N VAL A 47 10.53 38.65 6.43
CA VAL A 47 9.78 37.92 5.39
C VAL A 47 9.87 38.72 4.10
N HIS A 48 10.44 38.10 3.07
CA HIS A 48 10.56 38.67 1.73
C HIS A 48 9.65 37.88 0.80
N ASP A 49 8.48 38.43 0.44
CA ASP A 49 7.39 37.70 -0.24
C ASP A 49 7.11 38.14 -1.69
N ASN A 50 8.03 38.91 -2.28
CA ASN A 50 7.90 39.51 -3.60
C ASN A 50 9.15 39.29 -4.49
N ILE A 51 9.77 38.11 -4.39
CA ILE A 51 10.94 37.76 -5.20
C ILE A 51 10.45 37.24 -6.55
N LEU A 52 10.58 38.05 -7.59
CA LEU A 52 10.08 37.75 -8.93
C LEU A 52 11.05 36.86 -9.70
N THR A 53 10.57 35.73 -10.19
CA THR A 53 11.32 34.85 -11.12
C THR A 53 11.18 35.35 -12.56
N ALA A 54 12.14 35.00 -13.41
CA ALA A 54 12.13 35.40 -14.83
C ALA A 54 10.88 34.92 -15.59
N ASP A 55 10.27 33.81 -15.17
CA ASP A 55 9.05 33.27 -15.73
C ASP A 55 7.77 33.67 -14.99
N GLY A 56 7.84 34.65 -14.07
CA GLY A 56 6.69 35.38 -13.55
C GLY A 56 6.14 34.92 -12.20
N TYR A 57 6.76 33.95 -11.51
CA TYR A 57 6.36 33.54 -10.15
C TYR A 57 6.90 34.51 -9.10
N TYR A 58 6.16 34.67 -8.00
CA TYR A 58 6.66 35.34 -6.81
C TYR A 58 6.94 34.33 -5.71
N LEU A 59 8.17 34.35 -5.21
CA LEU A 59 8.67 33.46 -4.16
C LEU A 59 8.73 34.18 -2.81
N THR A 60 8.62 33.38 -1.74
CA THR A 60 8.77 33.85 -0.37
C THR A 60 10.00 33.24 0.30
N MET A 61 10.85 34.07 0.89
CA MET A 61 11.94 33.64 1.77
C MET A 61 11.77 34.20 3.18
N ASN A 62 12.03 33.36 4.18
CA ASN A 62 12.17 33.80 5.56
C ASN A 62 13.65 33.99 5.87
N ARG A 63 14.02 35.10 6.53
CA ARG A 63 15.40 35.41 6.87
C ARG A 63 15.57 35.56 8.37
N ILE A 64 16.60 34.90 8.91
CA ILE A 64 17.10 35.11 10.27
C ILE A 64 18.40 35.91 10.15
N PRO A 65 18.36 37.25 10.28
CA PRO A 65 19.52 38.09 9.98
C PRO A 65 20.67 37.92 10.98
N TYR A 66 20.38 37.48 12.22
CA TYR A 66 21.36 37.19 13.25
C TYR A 66 20.81 36.29 14.38
N GLY A 67 21.71 35.60 15.09
CA GLY A 67 21.37 34.83 16.29
C GLY A 67 21.09 35.68 17.53
N ARG A 68 20.62 35.06 18.61
CA ARG A 68 20.12 35.76 19.83
C ARG A 68 21.14 36.65 20.52
N GLY A 69 22.44 36.39 20.33
CA GLY A 69 23.54 37.18 20.89
C GLY A 69 23.74 38.56 20.27
N GLY A 70 22.95 38.97 19.27
CA GLY A 70 22.87 40.36 18.79
C GLY A 70 24.17 40.94 18.19
N LYS A 71 25.12 40.11 17.74
CA LYS A 71 26.38 40.60 17.17
C LYS A 71 26.17 41.25 15.81
N HIS A 72 26.06 42.58 15.74
CA HIS A 72 25.88 43.35 14.51
C HIS A 72 27.16 43.42 13.64
N GLY A 73 27.04 43.18 12.33
CA GLY A 73 28.17 43.20 11.37
C GLY A 73 27.85 42.52 10.01
N SER A 74 28.79 42.55 9.06
CA SER A 74 28.69 41.81 7.79
C SER A 74 28.84 40.30 8.04
N ARG A 75 27.82 39.52 7.69
CA ARG A 75 27.74 38.07 7.99
C ARG A 75 27.61 37.27 6.71
N PRO A 76 28.37 36.18 6.51
CA PRO A 76 28.22 35.34 5.33
C PRO A 76 26.78 34.84 5.18
N ALA A 77 26.19 35.04 4.01
CA ALA A 77 24.84 34.59 3.75
C ALA A 77 24.80 33.11 3.37
N VAL A 78 23.75 32.42 3.83
CA VAL A 78 23.48 31.02 3.54
C VAL A 78 22.03 30.83 3.12
N LEU A 79 21.83 30.27 1.92
CA LEU A 79 20.52 29.87 1.42
C LEU A 79 20.29 28.38 1.69
N VAL A 80 19.18 28.06 2.35
CA VAL A 80 18.80 26.69 2.69
C VAL A 80 17.49 26.32 2.01
N ILE A 81 17.51 25.27 1.18
CA ILE A 81 16.36 24.82 0.37
C ILE A 81 15.86 23.44 0.82
N PRO A 82 14.56 23.30 1.16
CA PRO A 82 13.98 22.04 1.63
C PRO A 82 13.78 21.01 0.51
N GLY A 83 13.33 19.81 0.89
CA GLY A 83 13.08 18.69 -0.03
C GLY A 83 11.75 18.76 -0.78
N LEU A 84 11.48 17.71 -1.56
CA LEU A 84 10.18 17.51 -2.22
C LEU A 84 9.06 17.55 -1.17
N ILE A 85 7.93 18.20 -1.46
CA ILE A 85 6.74 18.33 -0.59
C ILE A 85 7.05 18.88 0.82
N MET A 86 8.04 19.77 0.93
CA MET A 86 8.44 20.43 2.17
C MET A 86 8.50 21.95 1.99
N GLU A 87 8.50 22.67 3.10
CA GLU A 87 8.62 24.14 3.13
C GLU A 87 9.62 24.60 4.20
N SER A 88 9.98 25.89 4.15
CA SER A 88 11.00 26.56 4.97
C SER A 88 11.00 26.25 6.47
N SER A 89 9.83 26.06 7.09
CA SER A 89 9.70 25.81 8.53
C SER A 89 10.43 24.55 8.98
N THR A 90 10.68 23.59 8.07
CA THR A 90 11.46 22.37 8.34
C THR A 90 12.78 22.67 9.05
N TRP A 91 13.43 23.78 8.69
CA TRP A 91 14.75 24.17 9.20
C TRP A 91 14.72 24.81 10.60
N VAL A 92 13.52 25.10 11.11
CA VAL A 92 13.25 25.75 12.41
C VAL A 92 12.18 25.01 13.23
N SER A 93 11.75 23.83 12.78
CA SER A 93 10.67 23.04 13.40
C SER A 93 11.09 22.30 14.67
N ASN A 94 12.36 22.35 15.06
CA ASN A 94 12.89 21.85 16.33
C ASN A 94 13.30 23.00 17.26
N ILE A 95 13.64 22.66 18.51
CA ILE A 95 14.25 23.61 19.44
C ILE A 95 15.54 24.22 18.86
N PRO A 96 15.97 25.42 19.29
CA PRO A 96 17.14 26.12 18.75
C PRO A 96 18.41 25.29 18.62
N SER A 97 18.73 24.45 19.60
CA SER A 97 19.94 23.61 19.58
C SER A 97 19.91 22.48 18.53
N ASN A 98 18.75 22.18 17.95
CA ASN A 98 18.51 21.02 17.08
C ASN A 98 17.96 21.42 15.70
N SER A 99 17.93 22.71 15.39
CA SER A 99 17.38 23.28 14.16
C SER A 99 18.48 24.03 13.43
N LEU A 100 18.83 23.57 12.22
CA LEU A 100 19.96 24.13 11.47
C LEU A 100 19.84 25.64 11.24
N GLY A 101 18.63 26.15 11.00
CA GLY A 101 18.42 27.59 10.80
C GLY A 101 18.86 28.42 12.00
N PHE A 102 18.51 27.97 13.21
CA PHE A 102 18.90 28.62 14.46
C PHE A 102 20.39 28.45 14.76
N ILE A 103 20.94 27.25 14.54
CA ILE A 103 22.36 26.96 14.76
C ILE A 103 23.26 27.85 13.89
N LEU A 104 22.90 28.02 12.60
CA LEU A 104 23.65 28.89 11.69
C LEU A 104 23.56 30.37 12.10
N ALA A 105 22.37 30.83 12.52
CA ALA A 105 22.20 32.19 13.00
C ALA A 105 23.03 32.48 14.27
N ASP A 106 23.01 31.58 15.25
CA ASP A 106 23.82 31.67 16.47
C ASP A 106 25.33 31.55 16.17
N ALA A 107 25.71 30.84 15.10
CA ALA A 107 27.09 30.78 14.59
C ALA A 107 27.51 32.04 13.80
N GLY A 108 26.62 33.01 13.59
CA GLY A 108 26.94 34.29 12.96
C GLY A 108 26.72 34.36 11.45
N TYR A 109 25.88 33.49 10.89
CA TYR A 109 25.47 33.56 9.48
C TYR A 109 24.21 34.41 9.30
N ASP A 110 24.05 34.99 8.11
CA ASP A 110 22.79 35.56 7.63
C ASP A 110 21.99 34.45 6.93
N VAL A 111 20.94 33.94 7.58
CA VAL A 111 20.28 32.68 7.18
C VAL A 111 19.01 32.96 6.39
N TRP A 112 18.96 32.45 5.16
CA TRP A 112 17.84 32.55 4.24
C TRP A 112 17.19 31.19 4.03
N LEU A 113 15.91 31.08 4.39
CA LEU A 113 15.09 29.86 4.28
C LEU A 113 14.18 29.99 3.06
N GLY A 114 14.50 29.27 2.00
CA GLY A 114 13.81 29.41 0.72
C GLY A 114 12.56 28.55 0.58
N ASN A 115 11.53 29.11 -0.07
CA ASN A 115 10.35 28.38 -0.51
C ASN A 115 10.24 28.43 -2.04
N VAL A 116 10.37 27.28 -2.70
CA VAL A 116 10.20 27.16 -4.15
C VAL A 116 8.72 27.33 -4.55
N ARG A 117 8.48 27.63 -5.83
CA ARG A 117 7.13 27.83 -6.38
C ARG A 117 6.19 26.66 -6.04
N GLY A 118 4.93 26.99 -5.78
CA GLY A 118 3.87 26.02 -5.49
C GLY A 118 3.80 25.52 -4.05
N THR A 119 4.83 25.71 -3.23
CA THR A 119 4.75 25.52 -1.77
C THR A 119 3.70 26.45 -1.17
N SER A 120 3.31 26.23 0.08
CA SER A 120 2.33 27.04 0.79
C SER A 120 2.61 28.55 0.80
N TRP A 121 3.87 28.94 0.67
CA TRP A 121 4.31 30.34 0.77
C TRP A 121 4.61 31.00 -0.58
N SER A 122 4.73 30.23 -1.67
CA SER A 122 5.11 30.75 -3.00
C SER A 122 4.04 30.43 -4.06
N ARG A 123 2.83 30.98 -3.89
CA ARG A 123 1.63 30.70 -4.72
C ARG A 123 1.10 31.90 -5.51
N LYS A 124 1.97 32.87 -5.81
CA LYS A 124 1.64 34.09 -6.56
C LYS A 124 2.37 34.08 -7.91
N HIS A 125 1.74 34.65 -8.94
CA HIS A 125 2.32 34.81 -10.27
C HIS A 125 1.78 36.10 -10.92
N GLN A 126 2.56 36.75 -11.79
CA GLN A 126 2.19 38.01 -12.44
C GLN A 126 0.85 37.94 -13.17
N ASN A 127 0.67 36.90 -13.98
CA ASN A 127 -0.46 36.77 -14.90
C ASN A 127 -1.35 35.54 -14.66
N LEU A 128 -1.03 34.70 -13.67
CA LEU A 128 -1.66 33.40 -13.50
C LEU A 128 -2.16 33.22 -12.06
N SER A 129 -3.34 32.64 -11.92
CA SER A 129 -3.94 32.23 -10.66
C SER A 129 -3.65 30.75 -10.38
N VAL A 130 -3.60 30.38 -9.09
CA VAL A 130 -3.51 28.98 -8.64
C VAL A 130 -4.65 28.10 -9.14
N LEU A 131 -5.75 28.68 -9.61
CA LEU A 131 -6.87 27.95 -10.22
C LEU A 131 -6.59 27.55 -11.67
N GLN A 132 -5.63 28.18 -12.35
CA GLN A 132 -5.25 27.89 -13.73
C GLN A 132 -4.25 26.74 -13.80
N GLN A 133 -4.32 25.92 -14.85
CA GLN A 133 -3.43 24.76 -14.99
C GLN A 133 -2.00 25.18 -15.34
N GLU A 134 -1.88 26.28 -16.06
CA GLU A 134 -0.63 26.90 -16.50
C GLU A 134 0.24 27.30 -15.31
N PHE A 135 -0.38 27.75 -14.20
CA PHE A 135 0.31 28.04 -12.95
C PHE A 135 1.02 26.80 -12.36
N TRP A 136 0.51 25.60 -12.61
CA TRP A 136 1.08 24.36 -12.07
C TRP A 136 1.98 23.63 -13.07
N ASN A 137 2.26 24.21 -14.22
CA ASN A 137 2.99 23.57 -15.31
C ASN A 137 4.52 23.64 -15.14
N PHE A 138 5.02 23.42 -13.93
CA PHE A 138 6.45 23.40 -13.60
C PHE A 138 6.88 22.03 -13.03
N SER A 139 8.17 21.75 -13.02
CA SER A 139 8.82 20.62 -12.35
C SER A 139 10.08 21.10 -11.61
N PHE A 140 10.83 20.20 -10.96
CA PHE A 140 12.11 20.54 -10.32
C PHE A 140 13.10 21.18 -11.30
N HIS A 141 12.95 20.92 -12.60
CA HIS A 141 13.79 21.54 -13.62
C HIS A 141 13.53 23.05 -13.71
N GLU A 142 12.28 23.49 -13.88
CA GLU A 142 11.94 24.92 -13.90
C GLU A 142 12.21 25.61 -12.56
N MET A 143 12.01 24.91 -11.43
CA MET A 143 12.41 25.43 -10.11
C MET A 143 13.92 25.73 -10.06
N SER A 144 14.74 24.85 -10.61
CA SER A 144 16.19 25.04 -10.64
C SER A 144 16.60 26.22 -11.52
N LEU A 145 16.02 26.34 -12.71
CA LEU A 145 16.39 27.38 -13.68
C LEU A 145 15.87 28.77 -13.34
N TYR A 146 14.76 28.88 -12.60
CA TYR A 146 14.12 30.18 -12.39
C TYR A 146 14.01 30.56 -10.91
N ASP A 147 13.75 29.62 -10.00
CA ASP A 147 13.60 29.96 -8.58
C ASP A 147 14.96 30.21 -7.92
N LEU A 148 15.94 29.33 -8.18
CA LEU A 148 17.26 29.46 -7.56
C LEU A 148 17.97 30.76 -7.95
N PRO A 149 18.08 31.13 -9.23
CA PRO A 149 18.77 32.38 -9.60
C PRO A 149 18.09 33.61 -9.00
N ALA A 150 16.74 33.66 -9.03
CA ALA A 150 15.98 34.77 -8.45
C ALA A 150 16.22 34.91 -6.95
N MET A 151 16.21 33.81 -6.20
CA MET A 151 16.53 33.83 -4.76
C MET A 151 17.98 34.24 -4.49
N ILE A 152 18.94 33.69 -5.23
CA ILE A 152 20.38 34.00 -5.06
C ILE A 152 20.64 35.48 -5.35
N ASP A 153 20.14 35.99 -6.46
CA ASP A 153 20.36 37.38 -6.89
C ASP A 153 19.72 38.37 -5.91
N TYR A 154 18.53 38.05 -5.42
CA TYR A 154 17.87 38.83 -4.38
C TYR A 154 18.71 38.92 -3.11
N ILE A 155 19.28 37.81 -2.65
CA ILE A 155 20.14 37.79 -1.45
C ILE A 155 21.39 38.65 -1.65
N LEU A 156 22.07 38.50 -2.79
CA LEU A 156 23.28 39.27 -3.11
C LEU A 156 22.99 40.76 -3.21
N GLN A 157 21.84 41.14 -3.77
CA GLN A 157 21.39 42.53 -3.83
C GLN A 157 21.10 43.10 -2.44
N GLU A 158 20.43 42.33 -1.58
CA GLU A 158 20.04 42.76 -0.24
C GLU A 158 21.24 42.92 0.70
N ASN A 159 22.24 42.03 0.60
CA ASN A 159 23.37 42.00 1.53
C ASN A 159 24.69 42.57 0.97
N GLY A 160 24.75 42.90 -0.32
CA GLY A 160 25.93 43.44 -1.00
C GLY A 160 27.10 42.45 -1.16
N GLN A 161 26.88 41.14 -0.97
CA GLN A 161 27.90 40.12 -1.12
C GLN A 161 28.07 39.70 -2.58
N LYS A 162 29.22 39.07 -2.88
CA LYS A 162 29.50 38.50 -4.21
C LYS A 162 29.15 37.02 -4.31
N GLN A 163 29.18 36.30 -3.18
CA GLN A 163 28.92 34.88 -3.13
C GLN A 163 28.19 34.50 -1.84
N ILE A 164 27.38 33.44 -1.89
CA ILE A 164 26.68 32.87 -0.72
C ILE A 164 26.99 31.38 -0.54
N TYR A 165 26.69 30.84 0.63
CA TYR A 165 26.66 29.39 0.84
C TYR A 165 25.30 28.82 0.43
N TYR A 166 25.27 27.62 -0.14
CA TYR A 166 24.02 26.95 -0.51
C TYR A 166 23.92 25.59 0.16
N ILE A 167 22.79 25.30 0.80
CA ILE A 167 22.49 24.01 1.43
C ILE A 167 21.19 23.47 0.83
N GLY A 168 21.27 22.32 0.16
CA GLY A 168 20.11 21.64 -0.43
C GLY A 168 19.83 20.29 0.23
N HIS A 169 18.59 20.03 0.63
CA HIS A 169 18.14 18.71 1.08
C HIS A 169 17.26 18.01 0.05
N SER A 170 17.53 16.74 -0.27
CA SER A 170 16.72 15.92 -1.18
C SER A 170 16.52 16.63 -2.53
N GLN A 171 15.29 16.97 -2.93
CA GLN A 171 15.04 17.76 -4.15
C GLN A 171 15.80 19.09 -4.15
N GLY A 172 15.96 19.77 -3.02
CA GLY A 172 16.74 21.02 -2.94
C GLY A 172 18.18 20.83 -3.40
N ALA A 173 18.81 19.68 -3.08
CA ALA A 173 20.11 19.35 -3.63
C ALA A 173 20.07 19.14 -5.16
N THR A 174 19.06 18.46 -5.68
CA THR A 174 18.85 18.29 -7.12
C THR A 174 18.74 19.63 -7.84
N LEU A 175 18.04 20.61 -7.25
CA LEU A 175 17.93 21.96 -7.81
C LEU A 175 19.31 22.61 -7.94
N GLY A 176 20.17 22.50 -6.92
CA GLY A 176 21.54 23.01 -6.97
C GLY A 176 22.37 22.32 -8.04
N PHE A 177 22.32 20.99 -8.14
CA PHE A 177 23.05 20.26 -9.19
C PHE A 177 22.65 20.69 -10.61
N ILE A 178 21.36 20.86 -10.86
CA ILE A 178 20.86 21.30 -12.16
C ILE A 178 21.31 22.75 -12.42
N ALA A 179 21.11 23.67 -11.47
CA ALA A 179 21.40 25.08 -11.68
C ALA A 179 22.91 25.33 -11.89
N PHE A 180 23.75 24.75 -11.03
CA PHE A 180 25.19 25.02 -11.06
C PHE A 180 25.91 24.30 -12.20
N SER A 181 25.32 23.25 -12.78
CA SER A 181 25.86 22.61 -13.98
C SER A 181 25.43 23.31 -15.28
N MET A 182 24.26 23.96 -15.27
CA MET A 182 23.66 24.56 -16.46
C MET A 182 23.86 26.07 -16.59
N MET A 183 24.06 26.77 -15.47
CA MET A 183 24.22 28.23 -15.39
C MET A 183 25.52 28.57 -14.65
N PRO A 184 26.68 28.57 -15.35
CA PRO A 184 27.98 28.88 -14.74
C PRO A 184 27.98 30.21 -13.98
N GLU A 185 27.27 31.22 -14.49
CA GLU A 185 27.11 32.54 -13.86
C GLU A 185 26.38 32.49 -12.52
N VAL A 186 25.51 31.50 -12.31
CA VAL A 186 24.86 31.24 -11.01
C VAL A 186 25.80 30.44 -10.12
N ALA A 187 26.56 29.48 -10.68
CA ALA A 187 27.55 28.71 -9.95
C ALA A 187 28.66 29.58 -9.36
N GLU A 188 29.13 30.61 -10.09
CA GLU A 188 30.14 31.57 -9.62
C GLU A 188 29.70 32.36 -8.38
N LYS A 189 28.38 32.51 -8.17
CA LYS A 189 27.78 33.15 -6.99
C LYS A 189 27.72 32.24 -5.77
N ILE A 190 28.11 30.97 -5.89
CA ILE A 190 28.10 30.00 -4.79
C ILE A 190 29.51 29.76 -4.28
N LYS A 191 29.71 30.06 -2.99
CA LYS A 191 30.99 29.84 -2.31
C LYS A 191 31.24 28.36 -2.00
N LEU A 192 30.20 27.66 -1.54
CA LEU A 192 30.24 26.23 -1.29
C LEU A 192 28.82 25.66 -1.31
N PHE A 193 28.68 24.49 -1.95
CA PHE A 193 27.43 23.75 -2.06
C PHE A 193 27.45 22.54 -1.10
N PHE A 194 26.60 22.59 -0.06
CA PHE A 194 26.34 21.48 0.85
C PHE A 194 25.13 20.67 0.39
N VAL A 195 25.29 19.34 0.37
CA VAL A 195 24.33 18.42 -0.25
C VAL A 195 23.85 17.40 0.78
N PHE A 196 22.59 17.49 1.21
CA PHE A 196 22.01 16.57 2.20
C PHE A 196 21.06 15.58 1.52
N ALA A 197 21.38 14.29 1.60
CA ALA A 197 20.59 13.19 1.04
C ALA A 197 20.08 13.49 -0.39
N PRO A 198 20.98 13.77 -1.36
CA PRO A 198 20.58 14.24 -2.69
C PRO A 198 19.63 13.26 -3.38
N ALA A 199 18.47 13.75 -3.79
CA ALA A 199 17.58 12.99 -4.64
C ALA A 199 18.18 12.92 -6.05
N TYR A 200 18.28 11.71 -6.61
CA TYR A 200 18.84 11.48 -7.94
C TYR A 200 17.88 10.71 -8.84
N THR A 201 17.73 9.40 -8.64
CA THR A 201 16.86 8.59 -9.52
C THR A 201 15.74 7.87 -8.79
N PHE A 202 15.83 7.54 -7.50
CA PHE A 202 14.82 6.73 -6.79
C PHE A 202 14.63 5.27 -7.29
N GLN A 203 15.42 4.79 -8.25
CA GLN A 203 15.26 3.45 -8.86
C GLN A 203 15.28 2.29 -7.85
N ASN A 204 16.02 2.44 -6.75
CA ASN A 204 16.16 1.43 -5.68
C ASN A 204 15.38 1.79 -4.40
N SER A 205 14.49 2.77 -4.45
CA SER A 205 13.80 3.26 -3.26
C SER A 205 12.68 2.33 -2.82
N LYS A 206 12.83 1.71 -1.64
CA LYS A 206 11.87 0.72 -1.08
C LYS A 206 10.77 1.33 -0.20
N GLY A 207 10.72 2.66 -0.09
CA GLY A 207 9.73 3.36 0.74
C GLY A 207 8.32 3.24 0.12
N PRO A 208 7.30 2.81 0.87
CA PRO A 208 5.98 2.50 0.31
C PRO A 208 5.27 3.71 -0.32
N VAL A 209 5.55 4.93 0.14
CA VAL A 209 5.02 6.16 -0.48
C VAL A 209 5.76 6.52 -1.77
N ILE A 210 7.08 6.27 -1.82
CA ILE A 210 7.91 6.55 -2.99
C ILE A 210 7.59 5.60 -4.16
N GLN A 211 6.98 4.44 -3.89
CA GLN A 211 6.52 3.51 -4.92
C GLN A 211 5.50 4.13 -5.90
N ILE A 212 4.81 5.21 -5.51
CA ILE A 212 3.91 5.97 -6.41
C ILE A 212 4.67 6.51 -7.64
N LEU A 213 5.98 6.78 -7.53
CA LEU A 213 6.79 7.26 -8.66
C LEU A 213 6.89 6.24 -9.80
N PHE A 214 6.70 4.95 -9.52
CA PHE A 214 6.71 3.89 -10.53
C PHE A 214 5.37 3.76 -11.25
N PHE A 215 4.32 4.46 -10.81
CA PHE A 215 3.03 4.50 -11.52
C PHE A 215 3.16 5.20 -12.87
N PRO A 216 2.45 4.77 -13.93
CA PRO A 216 2.42 5.49 -15.22
C PRO A 216 2.06 6.97 -15.05
N ASP A 217 2.68 7.85 -15.85
CA ASP A 217 2.55 9.32 -15.72
C ASP A 217 1.09 9.79 -15.80
N PHE A 218 0.30 9.12 -16.64
CA PHE A 218 -1.13 9.34 -16.82
C PHE A 218 -1.93 9.02 -15.55
N LEU A 219 -1.55 7.95 -14.85
CA LEU A 219 -2.18 7.53 -13.59
C LEU A 219 -1.89 8.54 -12.48
N ILE A 220 -0.66 9.05 -12.38
CA ILE A 220 -0.32 10.13 -11.43
C ILE A 220 -1.20 11.36 -11.70
N LYS A 221 -1.39 11.74 -12.98
CA LYS A 221 -2.26 12.87 -13.36
C LYS A 221 -3.74 12.63 -13.12
N VAL A 222 -4.22 11.39 -13.10
CA VAL A 222 -5.62 11.11 -12.75
C VAL A 222 -5.85 11.07 -11.25
N ILE A 223 -4.92 10.48 -10.49
CA ILE A 223 -5.04 10.40 -9.03
C ILE A 223 -4.96 11.80 -8.42
N PHE A 224 -4.00 12.60 -8.86
CA PHE A 224 -3.70 13.90 -8.24
C PHE A 224 -4.16 15.10 -9.08
N GLY A 225 -4.77 14.86 -10.24
CA GLY A 225 -5.14 15.90 -11.20
C GLY A 225 -3.94 16.40 -12.03
N THR A 226 -4.13 17.47 -12.79
CA THR A 226 -3.07 18.07 -13.62
C THR A 226 -2.42 19.30 -12.98
N LYS A 227 -2.87 19.68 -11.78
CA LYS A 227 -2.53 20.95 -11.11
C LYS A 227 -1.64 20.71 -9.89
N GLU A 228 -2.12 21.04 -8.70
CA GLU A 228 -1.39 20.85 -7.45
C GLU A 228 -1.34 19.38 -7.04
N PHE A 229 -0.14 18.90 -6.70
CA PHE A 229 0.03 17.69 -5.94
C PHE A 229 -0.09 18.02 -4.45
N ARG A 230 -1.16 17.52 -3.84
CA ARG A 230 -1.52 17.80 -2.45
C ARG A 230 -1.89 16.50 -1.75
N LEU A 231 -1.03 16.09 -0.81
CA LEU A 231 -1.25 14.88 0.00
C LEU A 231 -2.26 15.10 1.14
N LEU A 232 -2.21 16.27 1.79
CA LEU A 232 -3.13 16.66 2.86
C LEU A 232 -3.53 18.13 2.66
N SER A 233 -4.79 18.50 2.88
CA SER A 233 -5.18 19.92 2.88
C SER A 233 -4.62 20.62 4.13
N ARG A 234 -4.58 21.97 4.13
CA ARG A 234 -4.15 22.74 5.32
C ARG A 234 -5.02 22.45 6.54
N SER A 235 -6.33 22.42 6.36
CA SER A 235 -7.28 22.09 7.43
C SER A 235 -7.03 20.70 7.98
N LEU A 236 -6.74 19.74 7.10
CA LEU A 236 -6.48 18.37 7.48
C LEU A 236 -5.14 18.19 8.18
N ARG A 237 -4.09 18.90 7.75
CA ARG A 237 -2.80 18.95 8.46
C ARG A 237 -2.96 19.49 9.88
N ALA A 238 -3.64 20.63 10.03
CA ALA A 238 -3.91 21.22 11.34
C ALA A 238 -4.70 20.26 12.25
N PHE A 239 -5.66 19.55 11.66
CA PHE A 239 -6.43 18.54 12.37
C PHE A 239 -5.58 17.34 12.81
N VAL A 240 -4.75 16.78 11.92
CA VAL A 240 -3.82 15.70 12.25
C VAL A 240 -2.83 16.14 13.34
N ALA A 241 -2.26 17.34 13.23
CA ALA A 241 -1.35 17.91 14.22
C ALA A 241 -1.98 17.94 15.63
N LYS A 242 -3.24 18.35 15.73
CA LYS A 242 -4.01 18.36 16.98
C LYS A 242 -4.19 16.96 17.58
N ILE A 243 -4.36 15.93 16.76
CA ILE A 243 -4.39 14.54 17.26
C ILE A 243 -3.00 14.11 17.73
N CYS A 244 -1.97 14.49 16.98
CA CYS A 244 -0.60 14.10 17.23
C CYS A 244 -0.01 14.73 18.51
N SER A 245 -0.65 15.73 19.12
CA SER A 245 -0.28 16.25 20.44
C SER A 245 -0.68 15.34 21.60
N SER A 246 -1.48 14.29 21.34
CA SER A 246 -1.78 13.26 22.33
C SER A 246 -0.59 12.33 22.52
N GLN A 247 -0.18 12.15 23.78
CA GLN A 247 0.93 11.27 24.16
C GLN A 247 0.65 9.79 23.81
N LEU A 248 -0.63 9.43 23.66
CA LEU A 248 -1.08 8.09 23.24
C LEU A 248 -0.89 7.86 21.72
N ILE A 249 -0.98 8.93 20.91
CA ILE A 249 -1.05 8.85 19.44
C ILE A 249 0.24 9.34 18.77
N GLN A 250 1.08 10.14 19.46
CA GLN A 250 2.34 10.67 18.92
C GLN A 250 3.25 9.60 18.30
N ASN A 251 3.29 8.39 18.87
CA ASN A 251 4.09 7.28 18.34
C ASN A 251 3.55 6.75 17.01
N LEU A 252 2.22 6.76 16.82
CA LEU A 252 1.57 6.43 15.56
C LEU A 252 1.79 7.54 14.52
N CYS A 253 1.71 8.80 14.94
CA CYS A 253 2.03 9.95 14.08
C CYS A 253 3.49 9.93 13.62
N ALA A 254 4.42 9.49 14.48
CA ALA A 254 5.81 9.30 14.10
C ALA A 254 5.98 8.20 13.04
N GLN A 255 5.15 7.13 13.08
CA GLN A 255 5.20 6.09 12.06
C GLN A 255 4.88 6.61 10.65
N SER A 256 4.01 7.61 10.51
CA SER A 256 3.63 8.11 9.20
C SER A 256 4.79 8.85 8.50
N LEU A 257 5.67 9.51 9.26
CA LEU A 257 6.91 10.12 8.74
C LEU A 257 7.90 9.04 8.25
N TYR A 258 7.99 7.91 8.94
CA TYR A 258 8.86 6.79 8.53
C TYR A 258 8.43 6.12 7.22
N LEU A 259 7.15 6.21 6.83
CA LEU A 259 6.66 5.66 5.56
C LEU A 259 7.22 6.39 4.32
N ILE A 260 7.77 7.60 4.50
CA ILE A 260 8.34 8.42 3.43
C ILE A 260 9.87 8.32 3.43
N GLY A 261 10.51 8.55 4.58
CA GLY A 261 11.97 8.65 4.71
C GLY A 261 12.71 7.42 5.28
N GLY A 262 11.99 6.39 5.72
CA GLY A 262 12.56 5.19 6.37
C GLY A 262 12.46 5.20 7.90
N PHE A 263 12.62 4.02 8.52
CA PHE A 263 12.41 3.83 9.96
C PHE A 263 13.68 4.12 10.78
N ASN A 264 13.68 5.20 11.56
CA ASN A 264 14.67 5.42 12.61
C ASN A 264 14.01 6.01 13.86
N LYS A 265 13.63 5.11 14.79
CA LYS A 265 12.88 5.47 16.01
C LYS A 265 13.67 6.28 17.02
N ASN A 266 14.99 6.25 16.97
CA ASN A 266 15.85 6.84 18.02
C ASN A 266 16.25 8.29 17.72
N SER A 267 16.11 8.74 16.47
CA SER A 267 16.59 10.07 16.04
C SER A 267 15.48 11.10 15.86
N LEU A 268 14.21 10.68 15.77
CA LEU A 268 13.08 11.61 15.66
C LEU A 268 12.66 12.10 17.05
N ASN A 269 12.61 13.41 17.24
CA ASN A 269 12.04 13.99 18.47
C ASN A 269 10.51 13.85 18.46
N VAL A 270 10.01 12.74 19.01
CA VAL A 270 8.58 12.36 18.99
C VAL A 270 7.70 13.37 19.72
N SER A 271 8.22 14.11 20.71
CA SER A 271 7.44 15.12 21.44
C SER A 271 7.06 16.34 20.60
N ARG A 272 7.65 16.47 19.40
CA ARG A 272 7.38 17.57 18.45
C ARG A 272 6.72 17.09 17.16
N VAL A 273 6.24 15.85 17.12
CA VAL A 273 5.63 15.28 15.90
C VAL A 273 4.36 16.03 15.49
N ASP A 274 3.65 16.62 16.44
CA ASP A 274 2.54 17.53 16.21
C ASP A 274 2.95 18.76 15.38
N VAL A 275 4.09 19.40 15.70
CA VAL A 275 4.63 20.51 14.91
C VAL A 275 5.04 20.05 13.53
N TYR A 276 5.70 18.89 13.39
CA TYR A 276 6.08 18.38 12.07
C TYR A 276 4.87 18.13 11.17
N GLN A 277 3.80 17.52 11.71
CA GLN A 277 2.60 17.20 10.94
C GLN A 277 1.75 18.43 10.59
N ALA A 278 1.90 19.53 11.33
CA ALA A 278 1.25 20.79 10.98
C ALA A 278 1.82 21.38 9.67
N HIS A 279 3.12 21.17 9.42
CA HIS A 279 3.86 21.80 8.32
C HIS A 279 4.23 20.84 7.17
N PHE A 280 4.20 19.53 7.40
CA PHE A 280 4.53 18.50 6.41
C PHE A 280 3.44 17.44 6.28
N PRO A 281 3.15 16.91 5.07
CA PRO A 281 3.67 17.29 3.75
C PRO A 281 3.06 18.58 3.20
N ASP A 282 3.85 19.35 2.46
CA ASP A 282 3.42 20.55 1.75
C ASP A 282 3.18 20.29 0.25
N PHE A 283 2.95 21.36 -0.54
CA PHE A 283 2.43 21.24 -1.90
C PHE A 283 3.52 21.35 -2.97
N THR A 284 3.26 20.79 -4.14
CA THR A 284 4.05 20.99 -5.37
C THR A 284 3.14 20.82 -6.60
N SER A 285 3.66 20.83 -7.82
CA SER A 285 2.88 20.48 -9.01
C SER A 285 2.84 18.97 -9.25
N VAL A 286 1.77 18.49 -9.87
CA VAL A 286 1.72 17.09 -10.33
C VAL A 286 2.78 16.82 -11.40
N LYS A 287 3.09 17.81 -12.25
CA LYS A 287 4.19 17.70 -13.22
C LYS A 287 5.54 17.43 -12.53
N ASN A 288 5.80 17.99 -11.35
CA ASN A 288 7.00 17.69 -10.57
C ASN A 288 7.07 16.21 -10.13
N ILE A 289 5.94 15.65 -9.66
CA ILE A 289 5.87 14.23 -9.28
C ILE A 289 6.04 13.30 -10.48
N VAL A 290 5.42 13.65 -11.61
CA VAL A 290 5.60 12.92 -12.88
C VAL A 290 7.07 12.93 -13.30
N HIS A 291 7.75 14.07 -13.19
CA HIS A 291 9.17 14.17 -13.51
C HIS A 291 10.03 13.25 -12.64
N TRP A 292 9.75 13.20 -11.34
CA TRP A 292 10.41 12.23 -10.45
C TRP A 292 10.09 10.77 -10.82
N GLY A 293 8.89 10.49 -11.32
CA GLY A 293 8.52 9.18 -11.86
C GLY A 293 9.32 8.81 -13.11
N GLN A 294 9.61 9.77 -13.99
CA GLN A 294 10.47 9.54 -15.15
C GLN A 294 11.90 9.17 -14.72
N ALA A 295 12.45 9.87 -13.73
CA ALA A 295 13.77 9.53 -13.18
C ALA A 295 13.80 8.15 -12.50
N ALA A 296 12.74 7.79 -11.75
CA ALA A 296 12.59 6.49 -11.09
C ALA A 296 12.56 5.32 -12.06
N LYS A 297 11.81 5.45 -13.15
CA LYS A 297 11.65 4.38 -14.14
C LYS A 297 12.86 4.23 -15.05
N THR A 298 13.47 5.35 -15.45
CA THR A 298 14.58 5.33 -16.42
C THR A 298 15.94 5.13 -15.75
N GLY A 299 16.08 5.49 -14.48
CA GLY A 299 17.38 5.56 -13.82
C GLY A 299 18.24 6.74 -14.29
N GLU A 300 17.64 7.71 -14.98
CA GLU A 300 18.32 8.88 -15.54
C GLU A 300 17.73 10.18 -14.99
N LEU A 301 18.58 11.09 -14.51
CA LEU A 301 18.17 12.46 -14.20
C LEU A 301 18.37 13.32 -15.45
N LYS A 302 17.27 13.68 -16.12
CA LYS A 302 17.27 14.45 -17.38
C LYS A 302 16.15 15.49 -17.38
N TYR A 303 16.04 16.23 -18.49
CA TYR A 303 14.91 17.13 -18.73
C TYR A 303 13.57 16.39 -18.72
N PHE A 304 12.49 17.13 -18.44
CA PHE A 304 11.14 16.56 -18.44
C PHE A 304 10.83 15.96 -19.80
N ASP A 305 10.50 14.67 -19.84
CA ASP A 305 10.16 13.97 -21.07
C ASP A 305 8.69 14.22 -21.43
N TYR A 306 8.44 14.99 -22.49
CA TYR A 306 7.12 15.25 -23.05
C TYR A 306 6.70 14.20 -24.10
N GLY A 307 7.46 13.12 -24.26
CA GLY A 307 7.25 12.09 -25.28
C GLY A 307 7.35 12.68 -26.68
N CYS A 308 6.30 12.50 -27.50
CA CYS A 308 6.25 13.00 -28.87
C CYS A 308 6.35 14.52 -29.01
N LYS A 309 6.08 15.28 -27.94
CA LYS A 309 6.20 16.74 -27.97
C LYS A 309 7.61 17.24 -27.67
N ASN A 310 8.58 16.35 -27.46
CA ASN A 310 9.97 16.74 -27.27
C ASN A 310 10.55 17.46 -28.48
N GLU A 311 10.14 17.11 -29.72
CA GLU A 311 10.59 17.85 -30.91
C GLU A 311 10.14 19.32 -30.85
N GLU A 312 8.87 19.55 -30.51
CA GLU A 312 8.29 20.89 -30.35
C GLU A 312 8.92 21.64 -29.17
N LYS A 313 9.21 20.94 -28.06
CA LYS A 313 9.68 21.53 -26.80
C LYS A 313 11.18 21.76 -26.73
N TYR A 314 11.99 20.91 -27.37
CA TYR A 314 13.45 20.91 -27.27
C TYR A 314 14.15 20.98 -28.62
N HIS A 315 13.42 21.06 -29.74
CA HIS A 315 13.97 21.07 -31.10
C HIS A 315 14.87 19.85 -31.40
N GLN A 316 14.57 18.68 -30.81
CA GLN A 316 15.30 17.43 -31.00
C GLN A 316 14.44 16.42 -31.76
N ALA A 317 14.91 15.92 -32.92
CA ALA A 317 14.11 15.03 -33.78
C ALA A 317 13.91 13.62 -33.17
N ARG A 318 12.65 13.19 -33.07
CA ARG A 318 12.17 11.80 -32.96
C ARG A 318 10.84 11.64 -33.71
N MET A 319 10.82 10.69 -34.65
CA MET A 319 9.65 10.26 -35.42
C MET A 319 8.41 10.01 -34.54
N CYS A 320 7.32 10.75 -34.77
CA CYS A 320 6.01 10.50 -34.17
C CYS A 320 4.90 10.37 -35.23
N PHE A 321 4.07 9.34 -35.10
CA PHE A 321 2.86 9.11 -35.91
C PHE A 321 1.66 9.84 -35.31
N VAL A 322 0.90 10.54 -36.16
CA VAL A 322 -0.23 11.42 -35.81
C VAL A 322 -1.55 10.66 -35.84
N VAL A 323 -2.32 10.67 -34.74
CA VAL A 323 -3.78 10.41 -34.76
C VAL A 323 -4.48 11.32 -33.74
N VAL A 324 -4.87 12.53 -34.14
CA VAL A 324 -5.73 13.42 -33.35
C VAL A 324 -6.88 13.90 -34.23
N THR A 325 -7.98 13.14 -34.27
CA THR A 325 -9.25 13.65 -34.82
C THR A 325 -10.50 13.02 -34.18
N LEU A 326 -10.41 11.87 -33.49
CA LEU A 326 -11.62 11.15 -33.05
C LEU A 326 -12.10 11.45 -31.60
N VAL A 327 -11.28 12.09 -30.77
CA VAL A 327 -11.59 12.30 -29.32
C VAL A 327 -12.56 13.49 -29.09
N LEU A 328 -12.61 14.46 -29.99
CA LEU A 328 -13.44 15.66 -29.81
C LEU A 328 -14.94 15.43 -30.07
N ILE A 329 -15.32 14.30 -30.66
CA ILE A 329 -16.73 14.00 -30.98
C ILE A 329 -17.45 13.35 -29.78
N PHE A 330 -16.75 12.62 -28.91
CA PHE A 330 -17.38 11.90 -27.79
C PHE A 330 -17.65 12.75 -26.54
N CYS A 331 -16.88 13.81 -26.29
CA CYS A 331 -17.12 14.69 -25.14
C CYS A 331 -18.42 15.51 -25.23
N ASN A 332 -18.98 15.69 -26.43
CA ASN A 332 -20.18 16.52 -26.63
C ASN A 332 -21.50 15.77 -26.39
N ILE A 333 -21.45 14.45 -26.15
CA ILE A 333 -22.65 13.61 -25.99
C ILE A 333 -22.97 13.33 -24.51
N TYR A 334 -22.00 13.45 -23.60
CA TYR A 334 -22.18 13.07 -22.19
C TYR A 334 -22.84 14.13 -21.30
N SER A 335 -23.13 15.34 -21.81
CA SER A 335 -23.70 16.43 -20.98
C SER A 335 -25.24 16.42 -20.87
N ARG A 336 -25.95 15.39 -21.36
CA ARG A 336 -27.40 15.48 -21.61
C ARG A 336 -28.34 14.49 -20.91
N SER A 337 -27.92 13.74 -19.89
CA SER A 337 -28.86 12.86 -19.17
C SER A 337 -28.60 12.78 -17.67
N GLN A 338 -29.30 13.61 -16.88
CA GLN A 338 -29.61 13.31 -15.49
C GLN A 338 -30.98 12.64 -15.40
N LEU A 339 -31.13 11.57 -14.62
CA LEU A 339 -32.43 11.21 -14.04
C LEU A 339 -32.26 10.43 -12.72
N HIS A 340 -33.20 10.72 -11.81
CA HIS A 340 -33.37 10.30 -10.42
C HIS A 340 -33.11 8.83 -10.05
N LEU A 341 -32.61 8.59 -8.83
CA LEU A 341 -32.91 7.38 -8.04
C LEU A 341 -32.82 7.63 -6.52
N SER A 342 -33.69 6.89 -5.84
CA SER A 342 -34.29 7.08 -4.51
C SER A 342 -33.47 6.46 -3.35
N THR A 343 -33.79 6.92 -2.14
CA THR A 343 -33.22 6.57 -0.83
C THR A 343 -33.64 5.18 -0.32
N ASN A 344 -32.66 4.29 -0.07
CA ASN A 344 -32.56 3.42 1.12
C ASN A 344 -31.42 2.38 0.94
N GLY A 345 -30.49 2.33 1.90
CA GLY A 345 -29.40 1.35 1.95
C GLY A 345 -28.07 1.96 2.39
N ARG A 346 -27.71 1.80 3.67
CA ARG A 346 -26.41 2.21 4.23
C ARG A 346 -25.32 1.25 3.75
N CYS A 347 -24.84 1.49 2.53
CA CYS A 347 -23.53 1.05 2.02
C CYS A 347 -22.96 2.13 1.07
N SER A 348 -23.11 3.40 1.46
CA SER A 348 -22.75 4.55 0.62
C SER A 348 -21.91 5.55 1.39
N ARG A 349 -20.64 5.20 1.63
CA ARG A 349 -19.56 6.17 1.92
C ARG A 349 -18.20 5.73 1.35
N MET A 350 -18.20 5.10 0.17
CA MET A 350 -16.95 4.66 -0.46
C MET A 350 -16.91 4.87 -1.98
N TRP A 351 -17.58 5.92 -2.46
CA TRP A 351 -17.59 6.31 -3.87
C TRP A 351 -16.19 6.71 -4.41
N LEU A 352 -15.21 6.94 -3.54
CA LEU A 352 -13.83 7.28 -3.94
C LEU A 352 -12.95 6.08 -4.28
N LEU A 353 -13.25 4.86 -3.80
CA LEU A 353 -12.49 3.66 -4.16
C LEU A 353 -12.92 3.06 -5.50
N VAL A 354 -14.15 3.36 -5.95
CA VAL A 354 -14.75 2.81 -7.17
C VAL A 354 -14.46 3.65 -8.41
N ILE A 355 -14.46 4.99 -8.29
CA ILE A 355 -14.14 5.87 -9.41
C ILE A 355 -12.64 5.79 -9.78
N MET A 356 -11.79 5.31 -8.85
CA MET A 356 -10.35 5.06 -9.04
C MET A 356 -9.99 3.91 -10.00
N MET A 357 -10.95 3.12 -10.48
CA MET A 357 -10.65 1.94 -11.31
C MET A 357 -11.25 1.98 -12.73
N VAL A 358 -11.89 3.10 -13.13
CA VAL A 358 -12.82 3.07 -14.28
C VAL A 358 -12.43 3.90 -15.50
N VAL A 359 -11.56 4.90 -15.40
CA VAL A 359 -11.25 5.69 -16.59
C VAL A 359 -9.76 5.88 -16.62
N GLN A 360 -9.08 5.14 -17.52
CA GLN A 360 -7.87 5.57 -18.22
C GLN A 360 -7.28 4.41 -19.07
N GLY A 361 -7.44 4.49 -20.39
CA GLY A 361 -6.51 3.93 -21.37
C GLY A 361 -6.19 5.02 -22.39
N THR A 362 -4.93 5.44 -22.59
CA THR A 362 -3.87 4.66 -23.27
C THR A 362 -2.55 5.47 -23.25
N VAL A 363 -1.39 4.80 -23.39
CA VAL A 363 -0.20 5.39 -24.04
C VAL A 363 0.50 4.34 -24.93
N ASN A 364 0.59 4.68 -26.21
CA ASN A 364 1.44 4.25 -27.33
C ASN A 364 1.54 2.79 -27.81
N PRO A 365 1.67 2.60 -29.15
CA PRO A 365 1.16 1.45 -29.86
C PRO A 365 2.26 0.43 -30.14
N VAL A 366 2.16 -0.73 -29.49
CA VAL A 366 2.50 -1.99 -30.15
C VAL A 366 1.24 -2.37 -30.92
N GLU A 367 1.38 -2.72 -32.20
CA GLU A 367 0.28 -3.19 -33.07
C GLU A 367 -0.67 -4.11 -32.29
N SER A 368 -1.82 -3.54 -31.93
CA SER A 368 -2.80 -4.15 -31.04
C SER A 368 -3.91 -4.70 -31.90
N LYS A 369 -3.90 -6.02 -32.08
CA LYS A 369 -5.17 -6.74 -32.17
C LYS A 369 -5.84 -6.59 -30.81
N SER A 370 -6.84 -5.73 -30.76
CA SER A 370 -7.79 -5.56 -29.66
C SER A 370 -8.18 -6.91 -29.03
N LYS A 371 -7.66 -7.22 -27.85
CA LYS A 371 -8.30 -8.19 -26.95
C LYS A 371 -9.37 -7.43 -26.18
N THR A 372 -10.60 -7.50 -26.66
CA THR A 372 -11.83 -7.04 -25.99
C THR A 372 -12.57 -8.19 -25.30
N GLU A 373 -11.99 -9.39 -25.29
CA GLU A 373 -12.64 -10.58 -24.77
C GLU A 373 -12.23 -10.80 -23.31
N VAL A 374 -13.15 -10.45 -22.40
CA VAL A 374 -13.09 -10.81 -20.98
C VAL A 374 -12.97 -12.33 -20.89
N ASN A 375 -12.07 -12.85 -20.05
CA ASN A 375 -12.00 -14.28 -19.83
C ASN A 375 -13.37 -14.77 -19.32
N PRO A 376 -14.00 -15.78 -19.95
CA PRO A 376 -15.34 -16.21 -19.58
C PRO A 376 -15.43 -16.68 -18.11
N GLU A 377 -14.32 -17.15 -17.54
CA GLU A 377 -14.19 -17.56 -16.14
C GLU A 377 -14.46 -16.44 -15.13
N VAL A 378 -14.42 -15.16 -15.55
CA VAL A 378 -14.77 -14.02 -14.68
C VAL A 378 -16.19 -14.11 -14.13
N TYR A 379 -17.11 -14.69 -14.90
CA TYR A 379 -18.54 -14.77 -14.57
C TYR A 379 -18.95 -16.15 -14.03
N MET A 380 -18.01 -17.08 -13.92
CA MET A 380 -18.28 -18.47 -13.59
C MET A 380 -18.12 -18.72 -12.09
N ASN A 381 -18.98 -19.58 -11.54
CA ASN A 381 -18.72 -20.22 -10.26
C ASN A 381 -17.62 -21.30 -10.39
N ILE A 382 -17.19 -21.90 -9.27
CA ILE A 382 -16.10 -22.88 -9.24
C ILE A 382 -16.40 -24.06 -10.19
N SER A 383 -17.58 -24.67 -10.12
CA SER A 383 -17.95 -25.80 -10.99
C SER A 383 -18.08 -25.47 -12.46
N GLU A 384 -18.51 -24.25 -12.79
CA GLU A 384 -18.52 -23.76 -14.16
C GLU A 384 -17.10 -23.61 -14.69
N LYS A 385 -16.16 -23.08 -13.89
CA LYS A 385 -14.73 -22.99 -14.26
C LYS A 385 -14.14 -24.39 -14.50
N ILE A 386 -14.45 -25.36 -13.64
CA ILE A 386 -14.01 -26.76 -13.80
C ILE A 386 -14.52 -27.35 -15.12
N ARG A 387 -15.84 -27.26 -15.35
CA ARG A 387 -16.48 -27.79 -16.57
C ARG A 387 -16.04 -27.07 -17.84
N TYR A 388 -15.79 -25.76 -17.76
CA TYR A 388 -15.28 -24.96 -18.87
C TYR A 388 -13.97 -25.53 -19.43
N TRP A 389 -13.09 -26.01 -18.56
CA TRP A 389 -11.83 -26.65 -18.93
C TRP A 389 -11.97 -28.14 -19.30
N GLY A 390 -13.18 -28.68 -19.37
CA GLY A 390 -13.45 -30.06 -19.80
C GLY A 390 -13.34 -31.11 -18.69
N TYR A 391 -13.21 -30.70 -17.43
CA TYR A 391 -13.14 -31.61 -16.30
C TYR A 391 -14.54 -31.92 -15.73
N PRO A 392 -14.75 -33.12 -15.18
CA PRO A 392 -15.95 -33.40 -14.40
C PRO A 392 -15.96 -32.53 -13.13
N SER A 393 -17.15 -32.13 -12.69
CA SER A 393 -17.32 -31.32 -11.48
C SER A 393 -18.47 -31.86 -10.65
N GLU A 394 -18.24 -32.02 -9.36
CA GLU A 394 -19.27 -32.32 -8.35
C GLU A 394 -19.25 -31.26 -7.25
N GLU A 395 -20.42 -30.92 -6.73
CA GLU A 395 -20.58 -30.02 -5.59
C GLU A 395 -21.18 -30.77 -4.43
N TYR A 396 -20.69 -30.46 -3.23
CA TYR A 396 -21.18 -31.00 -1.99
C TYR A 396 -21.33 -29.88 -0.97
N GLU A 397 -22.27 -30.09 -0.06
CA GLU A 397 -22.41 -29.24 1.10
C GLU A 397 -22.18 -30.07 2.35
N VAL A 398 -21.32 -29.57 3.23
CA VAL A 398 -21.01 -30.20 4.51
C VAL A 398 -21.42 -29.29 5.63
N ILE A 399 -21.88 -29.89 6.73
CA ILE A 399 -22.27 -29.16 7.91
C ILE A 399 -21.23 -29.31 9.00
N THR A 400 -20.76 -28.19 9.54
CA THR A 400 -19.85 -28.17 10.69
C THR A 400 -20.59 -28.49 11.97
N LYS A 401 -19.85 -28.95 12.99
CA LYS A 401 -20.42 -29.27 14.31
C LYS A 401 -21.12 -28.06 14.95
N ASP A 402 -20.64 -26.86 14.67
CA ASP A 402 -21.21 -25.61 15.17
C ASP A 402 -22.27 -24.99 14.24
N GLY A 403 -22.64 -25.66 13.13
CA GLY A 403 -23.84 -25.37 12.36
C GLY A 403 -23.64 -24.61 11.04
N TYR A 404 -22.41 -24.34 10.60
CA TYR A 404 -22.13 -23.71 9.30
C TYR A 404 -22.26 -24.72 8.16
N PHE A 405 -22.84 -24.28 7.04
CA PHE A 405 -22.83 -25.03 5.80
C PHE A 405 -21.65 -24.56 4.93
N LEU A 406 -20.78 -25.49 4.57
CA LEU A 406 -19.59 -25.23 3.76
C LEU A 406 -19.74 -25.88 2.38
N SER A 407 -19.39 -25.13 1.34
CA SER A 407 -19.36 -25.63 -0.03
C SER A 407 -18.04 -26.33 -0.33
N LEU A 408 -18.12 -27.59 -0.77
CA LEU A 408 -17.01 -28.37 -1.31
C LEU A 408 -17.20 -28.53 -2.82
N ASN A 409 -16.14 -28.25 -3.58
CA ASN A 409 -16.10 -28.59 -5.01
C ASN A 409 -15.15 -29.77 -5.20
N ARG A 410 -15.45 -30.63 -6.16
CA ARG A 410 -14.66 -31.83 -6.44
C ARG A 410 -14.46 -31.98 -7.94
N ILE A 411 -13.22 -32.26 -8.32
CA ILE A 411 -12.88 -32.75 -9.67
C ILE A 411 -12.71 -34.26 -9.54
N PRO A 412 -13.78 -35.07 -9.75
CA PRO A 412 -13.72 -36.49 -9.54
C PRO A 412 -12.87 -37.15 -10.63
N GLY A 413 -12.11 -38.15 -10.23
CA GLY A 413 -11.23 -38.88 -11.13
C GLY A 413 -10.01 -39.34 -10.35
N GLY A 414 -9.44 -40.48 -10.73
CA GLY A 414 -8.26 -41.00 -10.06
C GLY A 414 -8.53 -42.06 -9.00
N LEU A 415 -7.83 -43.20 -9.13
CA LEU A 415 -7.85 -44.31 -8.18
C LEU A 415 -6.67 -44.27 -7.21
N LYS A 416 -5.80 -43.25 -7.29
CA LYS A 416 -4.54 -43.21 -6.53
C LYS A 416 -4.74 -42.81 -5.08
N ALA A 417 -5.31 -41.63 -4.85
CA ALA A 417 -5.58 -41.06 -3.53
C ALA A 417 -6.43 -39.80 -3.67
N THR A 418 -6.95 -39.32 -2.54
CA THR A 418 -7.72 -38.08 -2.45
C THR A 418 -6.89 -36.95 -1.84
N ILE A 419 -7.06 -35.72 -2.33
CA ILE A 419 -6.42 -34.51 -1.79
C ILE A 419 -7.44 -33.39 -1.58
N LEU A 420 -7.38 -32.73 -0.41
CA LEU A 420 -8.15 -31.53 -0.08
C LEU A 420 -7.26 -30.28 -0.15
N LEU A 421 -7.65 -29.29 -0.95
CA LEU A 421 -6.98 -28.00 -1.12
C LEU A 421 -7.76 -26.87 -0.41
N ILE A 422 -7.07 -26.04 0.38
CA ILE A 422 -7.68 -24.98 1.21
C ILE A 422 -7.04 -23.62 0.90
N HIS A 423 -7.86 -22.68 0.45
CA HIS A 423 -7.46 -21.33 0.04
C HIS A 423 -6.94 -20.45 1.20
N GLY A 424 -6.29 -19.34 0.84
CA GLY A 424 -5.74 -18.36 1.77
C GLY A 424 -6.74 -17.35 2.37
N LEU A 425 -6.21 -16.31 3.03
CA LEU A 425 -7.00 -15.24 3.64
C LEU A 425 -7.64 -14.38 2.54
N ASP A 426 -8.93 -14.08 2.70
CA ASP A 426 -9.67 -13.21 1.77
C ASP A 426 -9.72 -13.76 0.32
N LEU A 427 -9.64 -15.09 0.19
CA LEU A 427 -9.72 -15.85 -1.06
C LEU A 427 -10.91 -16.83 -1.03
N GLU A 428 -11.09 -17.55 -2.12
CA GLU A 428 -12.06 -18.63 -2.30
C GLU A 428 -11.47 -19.75 -3.18
N GLY A 429 -12.11 -20.92 -3.20
CA GLY A 429 -11.55 -22.16 -3.77
C GLY A 429 -11.18 -22.14 -5.26
N SER A 430 -11.64 -21.17 -6.05
CA SER A 430 -11.21 -21.04 -7.45
C SER A 430 -9.72 -20.70 -7.59
N ASP A 431 -9.04 -20.29 -6.53
CA ASP A 431 -7.61 -19.99 -6.55
C ASP A 431 -6.77 -21.17 -7.07
N TRP A 432 -7.16 -22.41 -6.76
CA TRP A 432 -6.52 -23.65 -7.23
C TRP A 432 -6.73 -23.98 -8.71
N ILE A 433 -7.66 -23.29 -9.36
CA ILE A 433 -8.09 -23.51 -10.75
C ILE A 433 -8.17 -22.20 -11.56
N ALA A 434 -7.52 -21.13 -11.10
CA ALA A 434 -7.60 -19.80 -11.70
C ALA A 434 -6.86 -19.69 -13.05
N ASN A 435 -5.86 -20.54 -13.28
CA ASN A 435 -5.04 -20.61 -14.49
C ASN A 435 -5.48 -21.76 -15.41
N PRO A 436 -4.97 -21.82 -16.66
CA PRO A 436 -5.20 -22.97 -17.54
C PRO A 436 -4.77 -24.29 -16.89
N PRO A 437 -5.28 -25.45 -17.36
CA PRO A 437 -5.07 -26.76 -16.73
C PRO A 437 -3.61 -27.10 -16.41
N HIS A 438 -2.69 -26.85 -17.35
CA HIS A 438 -1.26 -27.11 -17.17
C HIS A 438 -0.53 -26.17 -16.18
N GLN A 439 -1.22 -25.18 -15.61
CA GLN A 439 -0.69 -24.18 -14.67
C GLN A 439 -1.48 -24.08 -13.36
N SER A 440 -2.50 -24.92 -13.16
CA SER A 440 -3.38 -24.89 -12.00
C SER A 440 -3.24 -26.21 -11.23
N LEU A 441 -2.87 -26.12 -9.95
CA LEU A 441 -2.62 -27.29 -9.13
C LEU A 441 -3.81 -28.26 -9.09
N GLY A 442 -5.05 -27.74 -9.02
CA GLY A 442 -6.25 -28.57 -8.99
C GLY A 442 -6.40 -29.44 -10.25
N PHE A 443 -6.15 -28.88 -11.44
CA PHE A 443 -6.22 -29.62 -12.69
C PHE A 443 -5.03 -30.58 -12.87
N ILE A 444 -3.82 -30.15 -12.52
CA ILE A 444 -2.60 -30.97 -12.59
C ILE A 444 -2.73 -32.24 -11.73
N LEU A 445 -3.29 -32.12 -10.52
CA LEU A 445 -3.54 -33.27 -9.64
C LEU A 445 -4.59 -34.22 -10.24
N ALA A 446 -5.66 -33.68 -10.82
CA ALA A 446 -6.69 -34.49 -11.48
C ALA A 446 -6.10 -35.26 -12.67
N ASP A 447 -5.31 -34.61 -13.53
CA ASP A 447 -4.61 -35.22 -14.67
C ASP A 447 -3.61 -36.29 -14.21
N ALA A 448 -2.98 -36.10 -13.05
CA ALA A 448 -2.08 -37.08 -12.45
C ALA A 448 -2.80 -38.28 -11.82
N GLY A 449 -4.14 -38.30 -11.83
CA GLY A 449 -4.97 -39.41 -11.35
C GLY A 449 -5.28 -39.36 -9.86
N TYR A 450 -5.36 -38.17 -9.26
CA TYR A 450 -5.83 -37.94 -7.89
C TYR A 450 -7.26 -37.41 -7.87
N ASP A 451 -8.01 -37.78 -6.84
CA ASP A 451 -9.35 -37.26 -6.57
C ASP A 451 -9.24 -35.93 -5.82
N VAL A 452 -9.57 -34.82 -6.49
CA VAL A 452 -9.27 -33.46 -6.01
C VAL A 452 -10.50 -32.83 -5.40
N TRP A 453 -10.36 -32.38 -4.15
CA TRP A 453 -11.37 -31.64 -3.40
C TRP A 453 -10.89 -30.23 -3.09
N ILE A 454 -11.75 -29.25 -3.28
CA ILE A 454 -11.50 -27.83 -3.11
C ILE A 454 -12.43 -27.32 -2.00
N GLY A 455 -11.83 -26.93 -0.88
CA GLY A 455 -12.53 -26.48 0.31
C GLY A 455 -12.80 -24.98 0.33
N ASN A 456 -13.98 -24.60 0.81
CA ASN A 456 -14.33 -23.22 1.11
C ASN A 456 -14.55 -23.03 2.61
N ASN A 457 -13.86 -22.07 3.21
CA ASN A 457 -14.01 -21.76 4.62
C ASN A 457 -15.28 -20.94 4.88
N ARG A 458 -15.84 -21.07 6.09
CA ARG A 458 -16.99 -20.29 6.53
C ARG A 458 -16.83 -18.79 6.25
N GLY A 459 -17.92 -18.18 5.79
CA GLY A 459 -18.03 -16.73 5.54
C GLY A 459 -17.51 -16.25 4.19
N ASN A 460 -16.76 -17.04 3.43
CA ASN A 460 -16.38 -16.70 2.05
C ASN A 460 -17.59 -16.72 1.10
N SER A 461 -17.45 -16.32 -0.16
CA SER A 461 -18.55 -16.24 -1.14
C SER A 461 -19.45 -17.49 -1.20
N TRP A 462 -18.90 -18.68 -0.96
CA TRP A 462 -19.57 -19.96 -1.16
C TRP A 462 -20.10 -20.60 0.13
N SER A 463 -19.67 -20.14 1.31
CA SER A 463 -19.97 -20.78 2.61
C SER A 463 -20.61 -19.81 3.61
N ARG A 464 -21.71 -19.16 3.21
CA ARG A 464 -22.40 -18.10 3.96
C ARG A 464 -23.78 -18.51 4.49
N ARG A 465 -23.92 -19.77 4.90
CA ARG A 465 -25.16 -20.29 5.50
C ARG A 465 -24.88 -20.98 6.83
N HIS A 466 -25.87 -20.94 7.71
CA HIS A 466 -25.83 -21.56 9.02
C HIS A 466 -27.21 -22.13 9.37
N GLN A 467 -27.28 -23.15 10.22
CA GLN A 467 -28.55 -23.78 10.61
C GLN A 467 -29.51 -22.81 11.28
N ASN A 468 -28.97 -21.96 12.17
CA ASN A 468 -29.76 -21.13 13.09
C ASN A 468 -29.49 -19.63 12.99
N LEU A 469 -28.54 -19.19 12.17
CA LEU A 469 -28.05 -17.81 12.14
C LEU A 469 -28.08 -17.28 10.71
N THR A 470 -28.29 -15.97 10.56
CA THR A 470 -28.22 -15.28 9.27
C THR A 470 -26.99 -14.37 9.19
N ILE A 471 -26.59 -14.01 7.96
CA ILE A 471 -25.43 -13.13 7.72
C ILE A 471 -25.60 -11.71 8.31
N GLU A 472 -26.83 -11.33 8.67
CA GLU A 472 -27.14 -10.06 9.30
C GLU A 472 -26.80 -10.04 10.79
N GLU A 473 -26.69 -11.21 11.43
CA GLU A 473 -26.45 -11.37 12.86
C GLU A 473 -24.95 -11.36 13.19
N GLU A 474 -24.56 -10.69 14.29
CA GLU A 474 -23.14 -10.64 14.71
C GLU A 474 -22.61 -12.03 15.10
N ALA A 475 -23.45 -12.88 15.67
CA ALA A 475 -23.08 -14.25 16.05
C ALA A 475 -22.64 -15.11 14.86
N PHE A 476 -23.15 -14.85 13.65
CA PHE A 476 -22.72 -15.54 12.42
C PHE A 476 -21.26 -15.20 12.07
N TRP A 477 -20.75 -14.04 12.47
CA TRP A 477 -19.40 -13.59 12.14
C TRP A 477 -18.42 -13.76 13.31
N ASP A 478 -18.85 -14.38 14.41
CA ASP A 478 -18.03 -14.60 15.60
C ASP A 478 -17.06 -15.80 15.43
N PHE A 479 -16.36 -15.87 14.30
CA PHE A 479 -15.33 -16.89 14.01
C PHE A 479 -14.00 -16.27 13.58
N SER A 480 -12.94 -17.07 13.56
CA SER A 480 -11.62 -16.77 13.05
C SER A 480 -11.00 -18.03 12.41
N PHE A 481 -9.74 -17.97 11.99
CA PHE A 481 -8.99 -19.16 11.55
C PHE A 481 -8.95 -20.27 12.60
N HIS A 482 -9.22 -19.96 13.88
CA HIS A 482 -9.38 -20.95 14.93
C HIS A 482 -10.55 -21.90 14.64
N GLU A 483 -11.76 -21.35 14.51
CA GLU A 483 -12.98 -22.11 14.24
C GLU A 483 -12.92 -22.81 12.88
N MET A 484 -12.29 -22.20 11.87
CA MET A 484 -12.01 -22.88 10.60
C MET A 484 -11.15 -24.14 10.82
N GLY A 485 -10.11 -24.08 11.65
CA GLY A 485 -9.27 -25.22 11.97
C GLY A 485 -9.98 -26.31 12.75
N ILE A 486 -10.78 -25.95 13.77
CA ILE A 486 -11.38 -26.94 14.67
C ILE A 486 -12.75 -27.47 14.22
N TYR A 487 -13.40 -26.83 13.24
CA TYR A 487 -14.72 -27.24 12.76
C TYR A 487 -14.79 -27.44 11.25
N ASP A 488 -14.25 -26.51 10.44
CA ASP A 488 -14.40 -26.57 8.98
C ASP A 488 -13.56 -27.73 8.41
N LEU A 489 -12.26 -27.75 8.73
CA LEU A 489 -11.36 -28.78 8.22
C LEU A 489 -11.76 -30.20 8.66
N PRO A 490 -12.13 -30.46 9.93
CA PRO A 490 -12.67 -31.75 10.33
C PRO A 490 -13.95 -32.16 9.58
N ALA A 491 -14.92 -31.26 9.44
CA ALA A 491 -16.18 -31.56 8.76
C ALA A 491 -15.97 -31.89 7.27
N MET A 492 -15.11 -31.12 6.58
CA MET A 492 -14.73 -31.39 5.20
C MET A 492 -14.01 -32.73 5.07
N THR A 493 -13.03 -33.00 5.94
CA THR A 493 -12.23 -34.25 5.91
C THR A 493 -13.10 -35.47 6.17
N ASP A 494 -13.95 -35.44 7.19
CA ASP A 494 -14.81 -36.56 7.58
C ASP A 494 -15.81 -36.91 6.48
N PHE A 495 -16.41 -35.89 5.86
CA PHE A 495 -17.28 -36.07 4.71
C PHE A 495 -16.54 -36.72 3.54
N ILE A 496 -15.33 -36.26 3.22
CA ILE A 496 -14.53 -36.79 2.12
C ILE A 496 -14.16 -38.25 2.37
N LEU A 497 -13.68 -38.60 3.56
CA LEU A 497 -13.35 -39.99 3.92
C LEU A 497 -14.59 -40.88 3.82
N GLN A 498 -15.73 -40.43 4.34
CA GLN A 498 -17.00 -41.15 4.24
C GLN A 498 -17.46 -41.35 2.78
N LYS A 499 -17.33 -40.31 1.95
CA LYS A 499 -17.79 -40.32 0.56
C LYS A 499 -16.91 -41.17 -0.33
N THR A 500 -15.60 -41.16 -0.10
CA THR A 500 -14.61 -41.82 -0.95
C THR A 500 -14.24 -43.22 -0.48
N GLY A 501 -14.40 -43.52 0.82
CA GLY A 501 -14.01 -44.78 1.43
C GLY A 501 -12.51 -44.91 1.72
N TRP A 502 -11.72 -43.85 1.53
CA TRP A 502 -10.31 -43.83 1.93
C TRP A 502 -10.17 -43.68 3.45
N ASP A 503 -9.12 -44.29 4.01
CA ASP A 503 -8.77 -44.11 5.43
C ASP A 503 -8.05 -42.78 5.71
N LYS A 504 -7.30 -42.28 4.72
CA LYS A 504 -6.52 -41.03 4.80
C LYS A 504 -6.54 -40.25 3.50
N ILE A 505 -6.44 -38.93 3.60
CA ILE A 505 -6.29 -38.02 2.45
C ILE A 505 -5.00 -37.21 2.53
N TYR A 506 -4.57 -36.65 1.41
CA TYR A 506 -3.60 -35.56 1.40
C TYR A 506 -4.29 -34.21 1.69
N CYS A 507 -3.57 -33.26 2.26
CA CYS A 507 -4.06 -31.91 2.49
C CYS A 507 -3.07 -30.88 1.95
N GLY A 508 -3.55 -29.87 1.23
CA GLY A 508 -2.76 -28.73 0.77
C GLY A 508 -3.40 -27.42 1.22
N GLY A 509 -2.58 -26.45 1.64
CA GLY A 509 -3.09 -25.15 2.06
C GLY A 509 -2.15 -24.03 1.65
N HIS A 510 -2.71 -22.92 1.17
CA HIS A 510 -1.98 -21.68 0.89
C HIS A 510 -2.24 -20.64 1.99
N ALA A 511 -1.20 -19.93 2.44
CA ALA A 511 -1.33 -18.83 3.40
C ALA A 511 -2.15 -19.19 4.65
N GLN A 512 -3.34 -18.59 4.84
CA GLN A 512 -4.24 -18.92 5.95
C GLN A 512 -4.78 -20.35 5.87
N GLY A 513 -4.97 -20.92 4.67
CA GLY A 513 -5.33 -22.32 4.50
C GLY A 513 -4.30 -23.25 5.14
N SER A 514 -3.01 -22.88 5.11
CA SER A 514 -2.00 -23.60 5.88
C SER A 514 -2.19 -23.44 7.39
N THR A 515 -2.52 -22.23 7.85
CA THR A 515 -2.80 -21.94 9.27
C THR A 515 -3.97 -22.77 9.80
N VAL A 516 -5.05 -22.89 9.02
CA VAL A 516 -6.22 -23.71 9.34
C VAL A 516 -5.81 -25.16 9.60
N ALA A 517 -4.95 -25.72 8.74
CA ALA A 517 -4.40 -27.07 8.92
C ALA A 517 -3.49 -27.17 10.16
N PHE A 518 -2.58 -26.23 10.38
CA PHE A 518 -1.73 -26.20 11.58
C PHE A 518 -2.55 -26.12 12.88
N VAL A 519 -3.63 -25.34 12.90
CA VAL A 519 -4.56 -25.28 14.03
C VAL A 519 -5.24 -26.64 14.22
N ALA A 520 -5.82 -27.21 13.16
CA ALA A 520 -6.52 -28.50 13.25
C ALA A 520 -5.61 -29.61 13.81
N PHE A 521 -4.40 -29.76 13.27
CA PHE A 521 -3.49 -30.84 13.65
C PHE A 521 -2.86 -30.64 15.02
N SER A 522 -2.74 -29.40 15.50
CA SER A 522 -2.23 -29.12 16.86
C SER A 522 -3.29 -29.17 17.94
N VAL A 523 -4.57 -28.97 17.60
CA VAL A 523 -5.68 -28.95 18.57
C VAL A 523 -6.44 -30.27 18.61
N ILE A 524 -6.53 -30.99 17.49
CA ILE A 524 -7.29 -32.23 17.34
C ILE A 524 -6.33 -33.34 16.88
N PRO A 525 -5.65 -34.05 17.80
CA PRO A 525 -4.68 -35.07 17.44
C PRO A 525 -5.22 -36.15 16.49
N GLN A 526 -6.50 -36.51 16.61
CA GLN A 526 -7.16 -37.49 15.74
C GLN A 526 -7.24 -37.03 14.27
N MET A 527 -7.16 -35.73 14.00
CA MET A 527 -7.07 -35.24 12.62
C MET A 527 -5.77 -35.66 11.96
N SER A 528 -4.66 -35.71 12.71
CA SER A 528 -3.37 -36.13 12.17
C SER A 528 -3.38 -37.57 11.66
N GLU A 529 -4.23 -38.42 12.24
CA GLU A 529 -4.38 -39.83 11.82
C GLU A 529 -5.07 -39.95 10.46
N LYS A 530 -5.87 -38.97 10.07
CA LYS A 530 -6.65 -38.91 8.82
C LYS A 530 -5.87 -38.30 7.65
N ILE A 531 -4.69 -37.72 7.90
CA ILE A 531 -3.89 -37.04 6.88
C ILE A 531 -2.63 -37.82 6.57
N LYS A 532 -2.41 -38.10 5.28
CA LYS A 532 -1.23 -38.82 4.79
C LYS A 532 0.01 -37.93 4.76
N MET A 533 -0.14 -36.71 4.24
CA MET A 533 0.89 -35.66 4.23
C MET A 533 0.21 -34.29 4.05
N PHE A 534 0.80 -33.26 4.65
CA PHE A 534 0.36 -31.87 4.53
C PHE A 534 1.34 -31.02 3.71
N PHE A 535 0.83 -30.35 2.68
CA PHE A 535 1.57 -29.45 1.80
C PHE A 535 1.27 -27.98 2.16
N ALA A 536 2.23 -27.32 2.81
CA ALA A 536 2.13 -25.94 3.27
C ALA A 536 2.80 -24.97 2.28
N MET A 537 2.00 -24.19 1.54
CA MET A 537 2.47 -23.27 0.50
C MET A 537 2.38 -21.82 0.98
N GLY A 538 3.53 -21.16 1.18
CA GLY A 538 3.60 -19.81 1.73
C GLY A 538 2.85 -19.66 3.05
N PRO A 539 3.08 -20.54 4.06
CA PRO A 539 2.22 -20.64 5.23
C PRO A 539 2.19 -19.34 6.05
N ALA A 540 0.99 -18.85 6.35
CA ALA A 540 0.81 -17.73 7.27
C ALA A 540 1.02 -18.19 8.72
N TYR A 541 1.84 -17.45 9.47
CA TYR A 541 2.20 -17.80 10.85
C TYR A 541 1.76 -16.73 11.85
N THR A 542 2.36 -15.54 11.85
CA THR A 542 2.00 -14.47 12.81
C THR A 542 1.70 -13.12 12.18
N PHE A 543 2.17 -12.84 10.95
CA PHE A 543 2.24 -11.52 10.33
C PHE A 543 3.09 -10.48 11.09
N HIS A 544 3.92 -10.92 12.04
CA HIS A 544 4.74 -10.01 12.86
C HIS A 544 5.82 -9.30 12.06
N PHE A 545 6.37 -9.94 11.02
CA PHE A 545 7.38 -9.32 10.16
C PHE A 545 6.81 -8.83 8.82
N SER A 546 5.53 -9.03 8.56
CA SER A 546 4.85 -8.61 7.34
C SER A 546 5.14 -7.15 6.96
N ILE A 547 5.49 -6.94 5.69
CA ILE A 547 5.74 -5.62 5.10
C ILE A 547 4.64 -5.19 4.13
N SER A 548 3.70 -6.08 3.83
CA SER A 548 2.52 -5.77 3.01
C SER A 548 1.77 -4.57 3.60
N PRO A 549 1.57 -3.48 2.83
CA PRO A 549 0.85 -2.30 3.27
C PRO A 549 -0.56 -2.62 3.77
N ILE A 550 -1.25 -3.57 3.12
CA ILE A 550 -2.62 -3.97 3.48
C ILE A 550 -2.62 -4.76 4.80
N ILE A 551 -1.72 -5.73 4.97
CA ILE A 551 -1.62 -6.48 6.25
C ILE A 551 -1.22 -5.57 7.41
N ARG A 552 -0.40 -4.53 7.16
CA ARG A 552 -0.07 -3.55 8.21
C ARG A 552 -1.25 -2.73 8.71
N VAL A 553 -2.33 -2.59 7.93
CA VAL A 553 -3.58 -1.97 8.39
C VAL A 553 -4.17 -2.76 9.57
N LEU A 554 -3.96 -4.08 9.62
CA LEU A 554 -4.44 -4.90 10.74
C LEU A 554 -3.88 -4.44 12.09
N ARG A 555 -2.69 -3.82 12.14
CA ARG A 555 -2.01 -3.41 13.39
C ARG A 555 -2.69 -2.28 14.17
N MET A 556 -3.83 -1.78 13.70
CA MET A 556 -4.63 -0.80 14.42
C MET A 556 -5.18 -1.39 15.74
N PRO A 557 -5.46 -0.56 16.76
CA PRO A 557 -6.15 -1.03 17.97
C PRO A 557 -7.48 -1.70 17.63
N ASN A 558 -7.81 -2.81 18.29
CA ASN A 558 -9.04 -3.58 18.02
C ASN A 558 -10.30 -2.74 18.11
N THR A 559 -10.37 -1.80 19.07
CA THR A 559 -11.49 -0.87 19.21
C THR A 559 -11.66 -0.01 17.96
N LEU A 560 -10.56 0.54 17.43
CA LEU A 560 -10.57 1.32 16.21
C LEU A 560 -10.93 0.45 15.01
N PHE A 561 -10.40 -0.77 14.92
CA PHE A 561 -10.72 -1.71 13.85
C PHE A 561 -12.22 -2.02 13.79
N LYS A 562 -12.86 -2.28 14.94
CA LYS A 562 -14.30 -2.52 15.05
C LYS A 562 -15.14 -1.29 14.71
N ILE A 563 -14.66 -0.08 15.01
CA ILE A 563 -15.34 1.17 14.63
C ILE A 563 -15.36 1.33 13.11
N ILE A 564 -14.28 0.98 12.43
CA ILE A 564 -14.14 1.16 10.97
C ILE A 564 -14.92 0.10 10.20
N PHE A 565 -14.68 -1.17 10.55
CA PHE A 565 -15.15 -2.32 9.76
C PHE A 565 -16.39 -2.99 10.38
N GLY A 566 -16.86 -2.51 11.52
CA GLY A 566 -17.94 -3.14 12.27
C GLY A 566 -17.47 -4.39 13.02
N THR A 567 -18.43 -5.26 13.35
CA THR A 567 -18.21 -6.51 14.10
C THR A 567 -18.54 -7.76 13.30
N LYS A 568 -19.00 -7.59 12.05
CA LYS A 568 -19.57 -8.65 11.20
C LYS A 568 -18.60 -9.07 10.08
N GLU A 569 -19.08 -9.08 8.85
CA GLU A 569 -18.26 -9.36 7.67
C GLU A 569 -17.23 -8.26 7.45
N PHE A 570 -16.04 -8.68 7.04
CA PHE A 570 -15.09 -7.87 6.33
C PHE A 570 -15.23 -8.18 4.84
N CYS A 571 -15.47 -7.14 4.06
CA CYS A 571 -15.60 -7.19 2.61
C CYS A 571 -14.88 -5.97 2.03
N LEU A 572 -13.80 -6.21 1.29
CA LEU A 572 -13.03 -5.11 0.69
C LEU A 572 -13.76 -4.51 -0.53
N LEU A 573 -14.47 -5.34 -1.29
CA LEU A 573 -15.21 -4.95 -2.49
C LEU A 573 -16.59 -5.60 -2.52
N SER A 574 -17.65 -4.79 -2.67
CA SER A 574 -19.00 -5.34 -2.85
C SER A 574 -19.07 -6.22 -4.11
N PRO A 575 -19.99 -7.21 -4.20
CA PRO A 575 -20.01 -8.15 -5.33
C PRO A 575 -20.11 -7.44 -6.69
N LYS A 576 -21.01 -6.46 -6.80
CA LYS A 576 -21.19 -5.65 -8.01
C LYS A 576 -19.94 -4.87 -8.39
N LEU A 577 -19.21 -4.38 -7.39
CA LEU A 577 -17.97 -3.67 -7.60
C LEU A 577 -16.88 -4.64 -8.05
N LYS A 578 -16.69 -5.77 -7.35
CA LYS A 578 -15.71 -6.80 -7.72
C LYS A 578 -15.90 -7.26 -9.16
N GLU A 579 -17.13 -7.54 -9.56
CA GLU A 579 -17.46 -7.91 -10.94
C GLU A 579 -17.10 -6.81 -11.94
N LEU A 580 -17.51 -5.56 -11.69
CA LEU A 580 -17.19 -4.42 -12.57
C LEU A 580 -15.67 -4.20 -12.71
N LEU A 581 -14.92 -4.45 -11.64
CA LEU A 581 -13.47 -4.33 -11.62
C LEU A 581 -12.81 -5.46 -12.40
N ALA A 582 -13.20 -6.70 -12.15
CA ALA A 582 -12.73 -7.86 -12.90
C ALA A 582 -12.94 -7.67 -14.41
N GLN A 583 -14.13 -7.24 -14.83
CA GLN A 583 -14.41 -6.91 -16.24
C GLN A 583 -13.41 -5.88 -16.80
N LYS A 584 -13.12 -4.82 -16.04
CA LYS A 584 -12.21 -3.77 -16.48
C LYS A 584 -10.76 -4.23 -16.51
N CYS A 585 -10.36 -5.14 -15.63
CA CYS A 585 -9.03 -5.75 -15.62
C CYS A 585 -8.73 -6.62 -16.86
N SER A 586 -9.69 -6.82 -17.77
CA SER A 586 -9.47 -7.47 -19.08
C SER A 586 -9.01 -6.48 -20.17
N CYS A 587 -9.22 -5.17 -19.94
CA CYS A 587 -8.92 -4.12 -20.89
C CYS A 587 -7.50 -3.59 -20.67
N ARG A 588 -6.67 -3.53 -21.72
CA ARG A 588 -5.43 -2.75 -21.68
C ARG A 588 -5.75 -1.25 -21.64
N PRO A 589 -5.25 -0.45 -20.67
CA PRO A 589 -4.17 -0.71 -19.72
C PRO A 589 -4.62 -0.94 -18.25
N VAL A 590 -5.91 -1.20 -18.02
CA VAL A 590 -6.45 -1.44 -16.68
C VAL A 590 -5.94 -2.77 -16.12
N ASP A 591 -5.68 -3.76 -16.97
CA ASP A 591 -4.96 -4.99 -16.63
C ASP A 591 -3.64 -4.72 -15.87
N VAL A 592 -2.86 -3.73 -16.31
CA VAL A 592 -1.63 -3.28 -15.64
C VAL A 592 -1.93 -2.72 -14.25
N ILE A 593 -3.03 -1.97 -14.06
CA ILE A 593 -3.41 -1.42 -12.76
C ILE A 593 -3.80 -2.55 -11.80
N CYS A 594 -4.60 -3.50 -12.27
CA CYS A 594 -5.04 -4.65 -11.47
C CYS A 594 -3.84 -5.51 -11.07
N LYS A 595 -2.90 -5.73 -11.99
CA LYS A 595 -1.61 -6.36 -11.70
C LYS A 595 -0.86 -5.63 -10.57
N GLN A 596 -0.67 -4.31 -10.68
CA GLN A 596 0.06 -3.55 -9.67
C GLN A 596 -0.64 -3.56 -8.31
N ALA A 597 -1.98 -3.58 -8.29
CA ALA A 597 -2.74 -3.72 -7.05
C ALA A 597 -2.47 -5.07 -6.36
N LEU A 598 -2.45 -6.17 -7.12
CA LEU A 598 -2.08 -7.48 -6.59
C LEU A 598 -0.63 -7.48 -6.07
N LEU A 599 0.32 -6.96 -6.85
CA LEU A 599 1.74 -6.89 -6.44
C LEU A 599 1.94 -6.07 -5.15
N LEU A 600 1.19 -4.99 -4.96
CA LEU A 600 1.27 -4.19 -3.73
C LEU A 600 0.88 -5.00 -2.48
N ILE A 601 0.05 -6.03 -2.62
CA ILE A 601 -0.44 -6.85 -1.52
C ILE A 601 0.52 -7.99 -1.21
N GLY A 602 0.91 -8.77 -2.23
CA GLY A 602 1.67 -10.01 -2.09
C GLY A 602 3.19 -9.87 -2.23
N GLY A 603 3.66 -8.83 -2.91
CA GLY A 603 5.07 -8.61 -3.26
C GLY A 603 5.25 -8.40 -4.76
N PHE A 604 6.48 -8.06 -5.17
CA PHE A 604 6.77 -7.65 -6.55
C PHE A 604 7.52 -8.75 -7.32
N ASN A 605 6.79 -9.71 -7.88
CA ASN A 605 7.28 -10.61 -8.94
C ASN A 605 6.50 -10.38 -10.24
N GLU A 606 6.74 -9.21 -10.85
CA GLU A 606 5.97 -8.76 -12.01
C GLU A 606 6.01 -9.74 -13.21
N LYS A 607 7.11 -10.48 -13.36
CA LYS A 607 7.34 -11.38 -14.49
C LYS A 607 6.60 -12.71 -14.37
N ASN A 608 6.21 -13.09 -13.15
CA ASN A 608 5.66 -14.41 -12.89
C ASN A 608 4.13 -14.42 -12.73
N LEU A 609 3.46 -13.27 -12.88
CA LEU A 609 2.01 -13.19 -12.90
C LEU A 609 1.48 -13.03 -14.33
N ASN A 610 0.52 -13.87 -14.73
CA ASN A 610 -0.08 -13.79 -16.06
C ASN A 610 -1.04 -12.60 -16.18
N VAL A 611 -0.54 -11.49 -16.71
CA VAL A 611 -1.30 -10.23 -16.87
C VAL A 611 -2.59 -10.43 -17.66
N SER A 612 -2.61 -11.37 -18.61
CA SER A 612 -3.80 -11.68 -19.42
C SER A 612 -4.96 -12.29 -18.64
N ARG A 613 -4.76 -12.62 -17.35
CA ARG A 613 -5.76 -13.22 -16.46
C ARG A 613 -6.01 -12.40 -15.20
N THR A 614 -5.57 -11.14 -15.17
CA THR A 614 -5.81 -10.25 -14.02
C THR A 614 -7.29 -10.01 -13.75
N ASP A 615 -8.14 -10.10 -14.78
CA ASP A 615 -9.59 -10.14 -14.65
C ASP A 615 -10.08 -11.35 -13.85
N VAL A 616 -9.58 -12.54 -14.15
CA VAL A 616 -9.90 -13.77 -13.41
C VAL A 616 -9.39 -13.68 -11.97
N TYR A 617 -8.17 -13.21 -11.73
CA TYR A 617 -7.65 -13.09 -10.37
C TYR A 617 -8.44 -12.07 -9.54
N THR A 618 -8.88 -10.97 -10.17
CA THR A 618 -9.68 -9.92 -9.52
C THR A 618 -11.12 -10.35 -9.26
N SER A 619 -11.66 -11.32 -10.02
CA SER A 619 -12.98 -11.89 -9.68
C SER A 619 -12.93 -12.81 -8.46
N ILE A 620 -11.76 -13.39 -8.17
CA ILE A 620 -11.49 -14.28 -7.03
C ILE A 620 -11.16 -13.45 -5.77
N PHE A 621 -10.16 -12.57 -5.85
CA PHE A 621 -9.63 -11.79 -4.74
C PHE A 621 -9.90 -10.28 -4.93
N PRO A 622 -10.21 -9.53 -3.86
CA PRO A 622 -10.52 -9.97 -2.48
C PRO A 622 -11.91 -10.61 -2.35
N ASP A 623 -12.05 -11.53 -1.40
CA ASP A 623 -13.32 -12.15 -1.05
C ASP A 623 -13.85 -11.69 0.33
N TYR A 624 -14.46 -12.59 1.11
CA TYR A 624 -15.09 -12.26 2.38
C TYR A 624 -14.43 -13.01 3.54
N THR A 625 -14.39 -12.37 4.70
CA THR A 625 -14.05 -13.04 5.97
C THR A 625 -14.75 -12.32 7.13
N SER A 626 -14.57 -12.77 8.38
CA SER A 626 -15.08 -12.03 9.54
C SER A 626 -14.09 -10.96 10.01
N VAL A 627 -14.61 -9.87 10.58
CA VAL A 627 -13.77 -8.88 11.28
C VAL A 627 -13.00 -9.53 12.43
N LYS A 628 -13.59 -10.50 13.13
CA LYS A 628 -12.91 -11.25 14.19
C LYS A 628 -11.69 -12.01 13.67
N ASN A 629 -11.75 -12.58 12.47
CA ASN A 629 -10.60 -13.25 11.87
C ASN A 629 -9.42 -12.28 11.65
N LEU A 630 -9.70 -11.09 11.14
CA LEU A 630 -8.68 -10.05 10.97
C LEU A 630 -8.14 -9.51 12.30
N ILE A 631 -8.97 -9.43 13.33
CA ILE A 631 -8.54 -9.09 14.69
C ILE A 631 -7.62 -10.19 15.26
N HIS A 632 -7.91 -11.47 14.99
CA HIS A 632 -7.06 -12.57 15.41
C HIS A 632 -5.67 -12.48 14.76
N TRP A 633 -5.62 -12.16 13.47
CA TRP A 633 -4.36 -11.88 12.77
C TRP A 633 -3.64 -10.65 13.32
N ASN A 634 -4.36 -9.58 13.69
CA ASN A 634 -3.77 -8.44 14.37
C ASN A 634 -3.12 -8.83 15.71
N GLN A 635 -3.82 -9.61 16.54
CA GLN A 635 -3.29 -10.08 17.83
C GLN A 635 -1.96 -10.81 17.63
N SER A 636 -1.93 -11.77 16.71
CA SER A 636 -0.72 -12.52 16.35
C SER A 636 0.38 -11.60 15.80
N GLY A 637 0.04 -10.65 14.93
CA GLY A 637 1.00 -9.74 14.30
C GLY A 637 1.61 -8.74 15.27
N ARG A 638 0.90 -8.38 16.34
CA ARG A 638 1.41 -7.46 17.36
C ARG A 638 2.34 -8.16 18.34
N THR A 639 2.00 -9.38 18.77
CA THR A 639 2.79 -10.10 19.78
C THR A 639 3.88 -10.97 19.18
N GLY A 640 3.74 -11.40 17.92
CA GLY A 640 4.58 -12.45 17.34
C GLY A 640 4.30 -13.83 17.92
N GLU A 641 3.16 -13.99 18.59
CA GLU A 641 2.76 -15.24 19.25
C GLU A 641 1.64 -15.90 18.46
N PHE A 642 1.75 -17.22 18.26
CA PHE A 642 0.73 -18.02 17.60
C PHE A 642 -0.12 -18.76 18.64
N LYS A 643 -1.27 -18.18 18.97
CA LYS A 643 -2.13 -18.58 20.09
C LYS A 643 -3.62 -18.38 19.76
N TYR A 644 -4.50 -18.86 20.62
CA TYR A 644 -5.95 -18.70 20.47
C TYR A 644 -6.37 -17.23 20.56
N PHE A 645 -7.60 -16.92 20.14
CA PHE A 645 -8.12 -15.56 20.11
C PHE A 645 -8.11 -14.94 21.51
N ASP A 646 -7.55 -13.75 21.67
CA ASP A 646 -7.53 -13.06 22.95
C ASP A 646 -8.83 -12.25 23.16
N TYR A 647 -9.70 -12.71 24.07
CA TYR A 647 -10.94 -12.03 24.44
C TYR A 647 -10.73 -11.00 25.58
N GLY A 648 -9.49 -10.76 26.00
CA GLY A 648 -9.17 -9.90 27.14
C GLY A 648 -9.68 -10.51 28.45
N PRO A 649 -10.37 -9.75 29.33
CA PRO A 649 -10.88 -10.29 30.59
C PRO A 649 -11.79 -11.51 30.45
N LYS A 650 -12.48 -11.66 29.31
CA LYS A 650 -13.35 -12.81 29.00
C LYS A 650 -12.59 -14.10 28.70
N ASN A 651 -11.26 -14.09 28.71
CA ASN A 651 -10.46 -15.32 28.59
C ASN A 651 -10.74 -16.31 29.73
N ILE A 652 -11.09 -15.84 30.94
CA ILE A 652 -11.50 -16.73 32.04
C ILE A 652 -12.72 -17.54 31.62
N ASP A 653 -13.74 -16.88 31.07
CA ASP A 653 -14.98 -17.55 30.68
C ASP A 653 -14.78 -18.45 29.46
N LYS A 654 -13.82 -18.12 28.58
CA LYS A 654 -13.56 -18.85 27.33
C LYS A 654 -12.59 -20.02 27.48
N TYR A 655 -11.58 -19.88 28.35
CA TYR A 655 -10.44 -20.79 28.43
C TYR A 655 -10.13 -21.28 29.85
N ASN A 656 -10.83 -20.79 30.87
CA ASN A 656 -10.51 -21.00 32.29
C ASN A 656 -9.10 -20.50 32.68
N GLN A 657 -8.53 -19.55 31.94
CA GLN A 657 -7.22 -18.93 32.21
C GLN A 657 -7.17 -17.48 31.70
N MET A 658 -6.29 -16.65 32.30
CA MET A 658 -6.20 -15.20 32.00
C MET A 658 -5.71 -14.89 30.58
N THR A 659 -4.88 -15.77 30.01
CA THR A 659 -4.28 -15.60 28.67
C THR A 659 -4.75 -16.72 27.75
N PRO A 660 -4.88 -16.50 26.43
CA PRO A 660 -5.23 -17.58 25.52
C PRO A 660 -4.11 -18.64 25.45
N PRO A 661 -4.46 -19.93 25.31
CA PRO A 661 -3.47 -21.00 25.14
C PRO A 661 -2.75 -20.89 23.78
N PHE A 662 -1.53 -21.44 23.71
CA PHE A 662 -0.75 -21.50 22.48
C PHE A 662 -1.14 -22.71 21.62
N TYR A 663 -1.04 -22.56 20.30
CA TYR A 663 -1.09 -23.72 19.41
C TYR A 663 0.22 -24.50 19.50
N LYS A 664 0.10 -25.81 19.75
CA LYS A 664 1.22 -26.71 19.98
C LYS A 664 1.66 -27.37 18.68
N ILE A 665 2.36 -26.60 17.84
CA ILE A 665 2.89 -27.07 16.55
C ILE A 665 3.85 -28.25 16.74
N GLU A 666 4.55 -28.28 17.88
CA GLU A 666 5.49 -29.31 18.29
C GLU A 666 4.83 -30.68 18.52
N GLU A 667 3.51 -30.73 18.72
CA GLU A 667 2.75 -31.97 18.93
C GLU A 667 2.13 -32.51 17.61
N ILE A 668 2.31 -31.82 16.48
CA ILE A 668 1.78 -32.26 15.19
C ILE A 668 2.57 -33.47 14.67
N THR A 669 1.89 -34.59 14.45
CA THR A 669 2.49 -35.85 13.97
C THR A 669 2.40 -36.04 12.44
N VAL A 670 1.66 -35.19 11.73
CA VAL A 670 1.51 -35.26 10.27
C VAL A 670 2.86 -34.97 9.59
N PRO A 671 3.27 -35.75 8.56
CA PRO A 671 4.40 -35.40 7.70
C PRO A 671 4.12 -34.09 6.92
N ILE A 672 5.03 -33.12 7.01
CA ILE A 672 4.83 -31.78 6.42
C ILE A 672 5.88 -31.48 5.35
N ALA A 673 5.42 -31.04 4.19
CA ALA A 673 6.24 -30.44 3.14
C ALA A 673 5.93 -28.95 3.03
N MET A 674 6.94 -28.09 3.07
CA MET A 674 6.78 -26.63 3.15
C MET A 674 7.49 -25.89 2.01
N TRP A 675 6.84 -24.88 1.42
CA TRP A 675 7.45 -23.95 0.47
C TRP A 675 7.33 -22.50 0.95
N SER A 676 8.38 -21.70 0.77
CA SER A 676 8.44 -20.29 1.21
C SER A 676 9.06 -19.37 0.15
N GLY A 677 8.67 -18.09 0.13
CA GLY A 677 9.07 -17.11 -0.89
C GLY A 677 9.97 -16.02 -0.33
N GLY A 678 11.07 -15.72 -1.01
CA GLY A 678 12.05 -14.70 -0.60
C GLY A 678 11.54 -13.26 -0.74
N GLN A 679 10.68 -13.02 -1.74
CA GLN A 679 10.01 -11.75 -1.99
C GLN A 679 8.56 -11.71 -1.47
N ASP A 680 8.12 -12.70 -0.69
CA ASP A 680 6.79 -12.67 -0.09
C ASP A 680 6.69 -11.49 0.91
N TRP A 681 5.75 -10.57 0.69
CA TRP A 681 5.54 -9.41 1.57
C TRP A 681 4.60 -9.69 2.74
N VAL A 682 3.79 -10.75 2.63
CA VAL A 682 2.79 -11.18 3.60
C VAL A 682 3.44 -12.15 4.60
N CYS A 683 3.92 -13.30 4.12
CA CYS A 683 4.56 -14.37 4.88
C CYS A 683 6.09 -14.31 4.72
N ARG A 684 6.73 -13.32 5.37
CA ARG A 684 8.18 -13.06 5.21
C ARG A 684 9.03 -14.32 5.47
N PRO A 685 10.21 -14.44 4.84
CA PRO A 685 11.17 -15.53 5.11
C PRO A 685 11.48 -15.74 6.60
N LYS A 686 11.52 -14.65 7.38
CA LYS A 686 11.75 -14.72 8.83
C LYS A 686 10.63 -15.45 9.58
N GLU A 687 9.37 -15.27 9.15
CA GLU A 687 8.23 -16.00 9.75
C GLU A 687 8.24 -17.46 9.34
N ALA A 688 8.49 -17.74 8.05
CA ALA A 688 8.63 -19.11 7.56
C ALA A 688 9.73 -19.86 8.31
N ALA A 689 10.89 -19.22 8.56
CA ALA A 689 11.97 -19.82 9.34
C ALA A 689 11.59 -20.10 10.80
N GLN A 690 10.82 -19.21 11.44
CA GLN A 690 10.31 -19.43 12.80
C GLN A 690 9.34 -20.61 12.84
N LEU A 691 8.37 -20.66 11.94
CA LEU A 691 7.44 -21.78 11.85
C LEU A 691 8.18 -23.09 11.57
N ARG A 692 9.12 -23.09 10.62
CA ARG A 692 9.95 -24.25 10.27
C ARG A 692 10.66 -24.85 11.49
N SER A 693 11.20 -24.02 12.39
CA SER A 693 11.87 -24.50 13.60
C SER A 693 10.96 -25.18 14.62
N ARG A 694 9.64 -25.00 14.51
CA ARG A 694 8.65 -25.62 15.42
C ARG A 694 8.07 -26.92 14.88
N ILE A 695 8.23 -27.21 13.58
CA ILE A 695 7.62 -28.38 12.94
C ILE A 695 8.50 -29.62 13.18
N PRO A 696 8.03 -30.63 13.94
CA PRO A 696 8.85 -31.80 14.28
C PRO A 696 9.04 -32.75 13.08
N HIS A 697 7.99 -32.95 12.28
CA HIS A 697 7.97 -33.92 11.17
C HIS A 697 8.02 -33.21 9.80
N LEU A 698 8.97 -32.29 9.64
CA LEU A 698 9.23 -31.61 8.37
C LEU A 698 10.01 -32.54 7.42
N VAL A 699 9.31 -33.13 6.45
CA VAL A 699 9.91 -34.07 5.49
C VAL A 699 10.51 -33.38 4.26
N TYR A 700 10.08 -32.15 3.99
CA TYR A 700 10.57 -31.36 2.86
C TYR A 700 10.45 -29.86 3.12
N HIS A 701 11.46 -29.08 2.73
CA HIS A 701 11.37 -27.63 2.69
C HIS A 701 12.15 -27.07 1.51
N LYS A 702 11.54 -26.12 0.78
CA LYS A 702 12.20 -25.36 -0.27
C LYS A 702 11.84 -23.89 -0.21
N GLU A 703 12.86 -23.03 -0.38
CA GLU A 703 12.69 -21.59 -0.47
C GLU A 703 12.95 -21.11 -1.91
N TYR A 704 12.08 -20.25 -2.41
CA TYR A 704 12.20 -19.60 -3.71
C TYR A 704 12.56 -18.12 -3.53
N PRO A 705 13.83 -17.72 -3.72
CA PRO A 705 14.29 -16.36 -3.38
C PRO A 705 13.56 -15.24 -4.14
N ASP A 706 13.07 -15.55 -5.33
CA ASP A 706 12.41 -14.65 -6.27
C ASP A 706 10.87 -14.60 -6.13
N TRP A 707 10.26 -15.59 -5.45
CA TRP A 707 8.81 -15.69 -5.34
C TRP A 707 8.22 -14.74 -4.29
N ASP A 708 7.11 -14.11 -4.66
CA ASP A 708 6.18 -13.37 -3.82
C ASP A 708 5.01 -14.24 -3.31
N HIS A 709 4.04 -13.62 -2.63
CA HIS A 709 2.93 -14.35 -2.00
C HIS A 709 1.97 -15.04 -2.98
N TRP A 710 1.81 -14.49 -4.20
CA TRP A 710 0.85 -14.97 -5.19
C TRP A 710 1.42 -16.11 -6.04
N ASP A 711 2.74 -16.20 -6.14
CA ASP A 711 3.44 -17.17 -6.99
C ASP A 711 3.07 -18.63 -6.67
N PHE A 712 2.74 -18.94 -5.42
CA PHE A 712 2.34 -20.28 -5.00
C PHE A 712 1.04 -20.80 -5.63
N ILE A 713 0.15 -19.90 -6.06
CA ILE A 713 -1.16 -20.23 -6.61
C ILE A 713 -1.31 -19.74 -8.06
N TRP A 714 -0.74 -18.58 -8.40
CA TRP A 714 -0.92 -17.93 -9.70
C TRP A 714 0.38 -17.75 -10.49
N GLY A 715 1.52 -18.18 -9.95
CA GLY A 715 2.82 -18.10 -10.61
C GLY A 715 2.84 -18.87 -11.93
N ILE A 716 3.31 -18.25 -13.01
CA ILE A 716 3.42 -18.90 -14.34
C ILE A 716 4.36 -20.12 -14.25
N ASP A 717 5.44 -20.00 -13.50
CA ASP A 717 6.43 -21.06 -13.30
C ASP A 717 6.09 -22.05 -12.16
N ALA A 718 4.98 -21.87 -11.45
CA ALA A 718 4.62 -22.67 -10.27
C ALA A 718 4.48 -24.16 -10.60
N HIS A 719 3.93 -24.47 -11.78
CA HIS A 719 3.82 -25.84 -12.27
C HIS A 719 5.19 -26.52 -12.41
N GLN A 720 6.16 -25.86 -13.04
CA GLN A 720 7.51 -26.41 -13.26
C GLN A 720 8.31 -26.55 -11.98
N ARG A 721 8.14 -25.61 -11.04
CA ARG A 721 9.02 -25.52 -9.87
C ARG A 721 8.44 -26.24 -8.65
N MET A 722 7.15 -26.12 -8.38
CA MET A 722 6.53 -26.58 -7.13
C MET A 722 5.50 -27.69 -7.34
N TYR A 723 4.57 -27.57 -8.29
CA TYR A 723 3.48 -28.54 -8.40
C TYR A 723 3.97 -29.94 -8.79
N MET A 724 5.00 -30.04 -9.63
CA MET A 724 5.64 -31.33 -9.93
C MET A 724 6.34 -31.93 -8.71
N GLU A 725 6.94 -31.11 -7.83
CA GLU A 725 7.54 -31.62 -6.58
C GLU A 725 6.48 -32.16 -5.61
N ILE A 726 5.30 -31.52 -5.57
CA ILE A 726 4.16 -32.04 -4.81
C ILE A 726 3.76 -33.42 -5.33
N LEU A 727 3.65 -33.60 -6.65
CA LEU A 727 3.34 -34.91 -7.25
C LEU A 727 4.40 -35.97 -6.91
N ASP A 728 5.69 -35.62 -6.99
CA ASP A 728 6.79 -36.53 -6.65
C ASP A 728 6.73 -36.97 -5.19
N LEU A 729 6.39 -36.05 -4.28
CA LEU A 729 6.22 -36.35 -2.85
C LEU A 729 4.97 -37.19 -2.58
N MET A 730 3.90 -37.06 -3.37
CA MET A 730 2.70 -37.88 -3.25
C MET A 730 2.87 -39.30 -3.81
N GLN A 731 3.86 -39.53 -4.67
CA GLN A 731 4.17 -40.85 -5.24
C GLN A 731 5.12 -41.69 -4.38
N LYS A 732 5.93 -41.03 -3.55
CA LYS A 732 6.76 -41.67 -2.52
C LYS A 732 5.91 -42.10 -1.34
#